data_AF-A0A370K7U3-F1
#
_entry.id   AF-A0A370K7U3-F1
#
_cell.length_a   1.000
_cell.length_b   1.000
_cell.length_c   1.000
_cell.angle_alpha   90.00
_cell.angle_beta   90.00
_cell.angle_gamma   90.00
#
_symmetry.space_group_name_H-M   'P 1'
#
loop_
_entity.id
_entity.type
_entity.pdbx_description
1 polymer ?
#
loop_
_entity_poly.entity_id
_entity_poly.type
_entity_poly.pdbx_seq_one_letter_code
_entity_poly.pdbx_strand_id
1 'polypeptide(L)'
;MTAHTEWNPAIVLGNADEQAAFNARRHAAKVTAGSMPVGLALSGGGIRSATFCFGLLHALAKNKVLHRVDYLSTVSGGGYIGASLGRLYQSAAKGWRPQAGDGPQSAAAHVEERLGADDSVLLWWLRNNGRYLTPAGGADMILALAGQLRSFLVTQFEVLMLAVLVACIVILPHLLMPYLPLPTFLARFAVSAWWWAIAGIALVALVAAYAYWFLGPFKKTALLSALLGTVVGSYGAYLAWSARKVLATQADNQFSLILTEMVAGLMAIVLTPAIAGWCWARWGGKDRLDEIRRVAFINFLAGCLTLSLLCAVLGALDMTSWHIRYLLDVDLGNHGSFHVGLGAGVAALLLGLGRFGLPVVQTASADGWLKKLPLLEVANVCGALLVLAIGLFWLTLLQILVFSTNVHVIPGLPAAPWMRWAAILLGVVAYLLLNGLDLQQLNRSSLHFFYRSRLARTYVSVGNDRRAQATNYRFVDSVLDESTPARTADIRKVTEQLKHDDVALGDYQPYAAGGPIHLINCCINQTRDDRTGTFNADRKGVCLTVSALGIEVGTQPPSDAVEDFQKHATLAQWVAISGAAIGTGMGSFTNSGLAALMFLSGLRLGYWQRDPLKKPHAQRGGGWAGLLRKIEPGVQKYLAMLSEMFAWFPGLRDPRWYVSDGGHFDNTGVYALLKRRLPLIIMADCGADPTYVFGDVENLIRKARIDYDAAIEFVSPASLTALAGGELGACFGTPDSIQPERGSQSLLLARIRYGDGSRGALLIVKPHCEEDLPLDVAGYADRNPGFPQQSTLNQFFSEEEWESYFHLGGALGQPIDQAVLDHAFQWAWSAEVVGTEVAKLAPPETPPSRSRRIAGTVGASLGAGAVLTALLAGWQALDAHREKEMQSQAAFASQADALLSDLGSTERVSKGFDWELDGRIRLVDSAVAEFAAGDDDIQTMHALFGLLKGLCDKTTDATLQSRCLQDGVLLQGAGRVNLHVGDSFADYATWSAPTPIVAPEPAPAPEGGAGNIAGATTPEATLPSPPPPPPPPPVGAAAAADPSAVAGLGPAVMTGDVATPDPPVAARPGIPGEEGSDVIARDGISLAAVAPVNLAVQRSAPASVQSMAGATISPGLAASSLRAGAEMQARTLCAASATQRFVLYTQIYQDSQPGQTRAVVAAARAVGLIVPGVENVVESAKLQGESAPAAWSRPALLYRPAGEACARALKSYLPTRVQGMQGLQVVPMPASLGGPGNILELWLPAPPGSTLAMGPGR
;
A
#
# COMPACT_ATOMS: atom_id res chain seq x y z
N MET A 1 27.25 -52.42 -16.47
CA MET A 1 28.37 -51.62 -15.95
C MET A 1 27.84 -50.77 -14.81
N THR A 2 28.38 -50.90 -13.61
CA THR A 2 27.97 -50.16 -12.42
C THR A 2 28.78 -48.86 -12.30
N ALA A 3 28.11 -47.71 -12.23
CA ALA A 3 28.76 -46.40 -12.21
C ALA A 3 28.07 -45.44 -11.22
N HIS A 4 28.62 -45.40 -9.99
CA HIS A 4 28.49 -44.33 -8.99
C HIS A 4 27.07 -43.75 -8.76
N THR A 5 26.32 -44.44 -7.90
CA THR A 5 25.02 -44.01 -7.32
C THR A 5 25.15 -43.25 -5.99
N GLU A 6 26.37 -43.09 -5.46
CA GLU A 6 26.59 -42.47 -4.14
C GLU A 6 26.56 -40.93 -4.20
N TRP A 7 25.95 -40.33 -3.17
CA TRP A 7 26.08 -38.91 -2.86
C TRP A 7 27.47 -38.68 -2.23
N ASN A 8 28.10 -37.52 -2.48
CA ASN A 8 29.44 -37.24 -1.94
C ASN A 8 29.36 -36.94 -0.44
N PRO A 9 29.99 -37.73 0.46
CA PRO A 9 29.96 -37.46 1.91
C PRO A 9 30.75 -36.21 2.32
N ALA A 10 31.67 -35.71 1.48
CA ALA A 10 32.45 -34.50 1.73
C ALA A 10 31.69 -33.22 1.36
N ILE A 11 30.45 -33.07 1.83
CA ILE A 11 29.64 -31.85 1.63
C ILE A 11 30.25 -30.72 2.44
N VAL A 12 30.50 -29.57 1.80
CA VAL A 12 31.10 -28.39 2.43
C VAL A 12 30.03 -27.63 3.23
N LEU A 13 29.76 -28.09 4.45
CA LEU A 13 28.73 -27.55 5.34
C LEU A 13 29.22 -26.34 6.15
N GLY A 14 29.30 -25.20 5.46
CA GLY A 14 29.49 -23.89 6.09
C GLY A 14 30.90 -23.59 6.58
N ASN A 15 31.01 -22.86 7.69
CA ASN A 15 32.26 -22.60 8.40
C ASN A 15 32.56 -23.72 9.43
N ALA A 16 33.70 -23.64 10.12
CA ALA A 16 34.10 -24.66 11.09
C ALA A 16 33.08 -24.84 12.24
N ASP A 17 32.47 -23.75 12.69
CA ASP A 17 31.47 -23.76 13.77
C ASP A 17 30.15 -24.42 13.32
N GLU A 18 29.72 -24.19 12.08
CA GLU A 18 28.56 -24.86 11.50
C GLU A 18 28.80 -26.35 11.30
N GLN A 19 29.98 -26.74 10.79
CA GLN A 19 30.35 -28.14 10.65
C GLN A 19 30.41 -28.84 12.03
N ALA A 20 30.88 -28.15 13.08
CA ALA A 20 30.87 -28.64 14.45
C ALA A 20 29.45 -28.76 15.02
N ALA A 21 28.59 -27.76 14.79
CA ALA A 21 27.18 -27.79 15.20
C ALA A 21 26.42 -28.94 14.52
N PHE A 22 26.65 -29.18 13.23
CA PHE A 22 26.07 -30.29 12.46
C PHE A 22 26.49 -31.66 13.02
N ASN A 23 27.78 -31.82 13.34
CA ASN A 23 28.30 -33.06 13.93
C ASN A 23 27.72 -33.30 15.34
N ALA A 24 27.69 -32.27 16.20
CA ALA A 24 27.09 -32.34 17.53
C ALA A 24 25.59 -32.67 17.45
N ARG A 25 24.87 -32.07 16.49
CA ARG A 25 23.46 -32.30 16.20
C ARG A 25 23.16 -33.76 15.92
N ARG A 26 23.87 -34.35 14.96
CA ARG A 26 23.66 -35.75 14.55
C ARG A 26 24.03 -36.74 15.64
N HIS A 27 25.06 -36.45 16.42
CA HIS A 27 25.43 -37.23 17.61
C HIS A 27 24.33 -37.18 18.68
N ALA A 28 23.83 -36.00 19.06
CA ALA A 28 22.78 -35.83 20.07
C ALA A 28 21.44 -36.44 19.63
N ALA A 29 21.10 -36.34 18.34
CA ALA A 29 19.92 -36.96 17.74
C ALA A 29 20.08 -38.47 17.48
N LYS A 30 21.27 -39.05 17.67
CA LYS A 30 21.60 -40.46 17.35
C LYS A 30 21.36 -40.85 15.89
N VAL A 31 21.54 -39.92 14.95
CA VAL A 31 21.37 -40.20 13.51
C VAL A 31 22.42 -41.20 13.04
N THR A 32 21.97 -42.25 12.33
CA THR A 32 22.83 -43.30 11.78
C THR A 32 23.99 -42.74 10.96
N ALA A 33 25.19 -43.30 11.17
CA ALA A 33 26.38 -42.96 10.41
C ALA A 33 26.19 -43.33 8.93
N GLY A 34 26.56 -42.42 8.02
CA GLY A 34 26.38 -42.62 6.57
C GLY A 34 24.98 -42.28 6.01
N SER A 35 23.98 -41.97 6.84
CA SER A 35 22.69 -41.46 6.34
C SER A 35 22.85 -40.09 5.67
N MET A 36 22.15 -39.86 4.55
CA MET A 36 22.12 -38.58 3.85
C MET A 36 21.73 -37.41 4.77
N PRO A 37 22.42 -36.26 4.73
CA PRO A 37 21.96 -35.02 5.33
C PRO A 37 20.63 -34.54 4.72
N VAL A 38 19.71 -34.09 5.57
CA VAL A 38 18.37 -33.63 5.14
C VAL A 38 18.14 -32.19 5.58
N GLY A 39 17.71 -31.34 4.65
CA GLY A 39 17.18 -30.01 4.94
C GLY A 39 15.66 -29.97 4.82
N LEU A 40 14.99 -29.29 5.75
CA LEU A 40 13.56 -28.98 5.70
C LEU A 40 13.36 -27.48 5.50
N ALA A 41 12.62 -27.09 4.47
CA ALA A 41 12.25 -25.72 4.16
C ALA A 41 10.76 -25.49 4.47
N LEU A 42 10.47 -24.51 5.33
CA LEU A 42 9.11 -24.09 5.67
C LEU A 42 8.87 -22.68 5.11
N SER A 43 8.04 -22.58 4.07
CA SER A 43 7.86 -21.33 3.32
C SER A 43 7.14 -20.24 4.11
N GLY A 44 7.13 -19.03 3.57
CA GLY A 44 6.25 -17.98 4.05
C GLY A 44 4.78 -18.23 3.71
N GLY A 45 3.92 -17.34 4.21
CA GLY A 45 2.46 -17.48 4.16
C GLY A 45 1.72 -17.04 5.43
N GLY A 46 2.42 -16.47 6.41
CA GLY A 46 1.84 -16.06 7.69
C GLY A 46 1.30 -17.22 8.53
N ILE A 47 0.26 -16.97 9.34
CA ILE A 47 -0.30 -18.02 10.21
C ILE A 47 -0.75 -19.28 9.46
N ARG A 48 -1.26 -19.16 8.22
CA ARG A 48 -1.61 -20.32 7.39
C ARG A 48 -0.42 -21.28 7.23
N SER A 49 0.74 -20.73 6.82
CA SER A 49 1.96 -21.52 6.71
C SER A 49 2.37 -22.08 8.07
N ALA A 50 2.34 -21.28 9.15
CA ALA A 50 2.71 -21.74 10.48
C ALA A 50 1.88 -22.96 10.95
N THR A 51 0.57 -22.95 10.70
CA THR A 51 -0.36 -24.02 11.10
C THR A 51 -0.27 -25.25 10.18
N PHE A 52 -0.19 -25.07 8.85
CA PHE A 52 0.05 -26.19 7.92
C PHE A 52 1.39 -26.86 8.19
N CYS A 53 2.46 -26.08 8.36
CA CYS A 53 3.79 -26.60 8.68
C CYS A 53 3.83 -27.26 10.06
N PHE A 54 2.97 -26.87 11.02
CA PHE A 54 2.83 -27.59 12.29
C PHE A 54 2.22 -28.99 12.07
N GLY A 55 1.18 -29.10 11.24
CA GLY A 55 0.63 -30.39 10.83
C GLY A 55 1.66 -31.30 10.15
N LEU A 56 2.42 -30.75 9.20
CA LEU A 56 3.51 -31.46 8.52
C LEU A 56 4.60 -31.93 9.50
N LEU A 57 5.06 -31.06 10.40
CA LEU A 57 6.03 -31.42 11.44
C LEU A 57 5.50 -32.50 12.39
N HIS A 58 4.21 -32.46 12.71
CA HIS A 58 3.53 -33.46 13.54
C HIS A 58 3.43 -34.82 12.82
N ALA A 59 3.18 -34.85 11.50
CA ALA A 59 3.24 -36.08 10.71
C ALA A 59 4.65 -36.67 10.61
N LEU A 60 5.66 -35.85 10.31
CA LEU A 60 7.08 -36.27 10.30
C LEU A 60 7.54 -36.80 11.68
N ALA A 61 6.94 -36.28 12.77
CA ALA A 61 7.16 -36.71 14.13
C ALA A 61 6.44 -38.05 14.48
N LYS A 62 5.20 -38.24 13.99
CA LYS A 62 4.50 -39.54 14.04
C LYS A 62 5.27 -40.63 13.28
N ASN A 63 5.77 -40.31 12.09
CA ASN A 63 6.57 -41.19 11.23
C ASN A 63 8.02 -41.43 11.72
N LYS A 64 8.43 -40.82 12.85
CA LYS A 64 9.80 -40.94 13.43
C LYS A 64 10.93 -40.54 12.46
N VAL A 65 10.69 -39.57 11.58
CA VAL A 65 11.69 -39.07 10.62
C VAL A 65 12.16 -37.65 10.92
N LEU A 66 11.52 -36.92 11.84
CA LEU A 66 11.92 -35.56 12.17
C LEU A 66 13.35 -35.48 12.73
N HIS A 67 13.82 -36.50 13.47
CA HIS A 67 15.20 -36.59 13.93
C HIS A 67 16.22 -36.76 12.80
N ARG A 68 15.83 -37.06 11.56
CA ARG A 68 16.72 -37.06 10.37
C ARG A 68 17.00 -35.66 9.82
N VAL A 69 16.20 -34.64 10.18
CA VAL A 69 16.33 -33.27 9.67
C VAL A 69 17.51 -32.55 10.32
N ASP A 70 18.57 -32.32 9.56
CA ASP A 70 19.79 -31.65 10.03
C ASP A 70 19.67 -30.11 9.97
N TYR A 71 19.01 -29.60 8.93
CA TYR A 71 18.80 -28.16 8.71
C TYR A 71 17.32 -27.82 8.62
N LEU A 72 16.93 -26.70 9.23
CA LEU A 72 15.60 -26.13 9.16
C LEU A 72 15.70 -24.71 8.61
N SER A 73 15.27 -24.50 7.37
CA SER A 73 15.28 -23.19 6.73
C SER A 73 13.86 -22.62 6.69
N THR A 74 13.68 -21.38 7.13
CA THR A 74 12.35 -20.81 7.32
C THR A 74 12.20 -19.42 6.73
N VAL A 75 10.97 -19.10 6.35
CA VAL A 75 10.54 -17.78 5.90
C VAL A 75 9.22 -17.46 6.61
N SER A 76 9.07 -16.24 7.13
CA SER A 76 7.78 -15.68 7.57
C SER A 76 7.00 -16.64 8.48
N GLY A 77 5.81 -17.09 8.07
CA GLY A 77 4.98 -18.08 8.77
C GLY A 77 5.70 -19.37 9.18
N GLY A 78 6.50 -19.97 8.29
CA GLY A 78 7.33 -21.13 8.62
C GLY A 78 8.35 -20.83 9.71
N GLY A 79 8.78 -19.57 9.83
CA GLY A 79 9.65 -19.09 10.90
C GLY A 79 8.99 -19.05 12.27
N TYR A 80 7.66 -18.91 12.35
CA TYR A 80 6.94 -18.92 13.62
C TYR A 80 7.02 -20.33 14.24
N ILE A 81 6.62 -21.35 13.48
CA ILE A 81 6.62 -22.73 13.96
C ILE A 81 8.03 -23.33 14.03
N GLY A 82 8.96 -22.91 13.16
CA GLY A 82 10.37 -23.29 13.28
C GLY A 82 11.04 -22.73 14.54
N ALA A 83 10.65 -21.51 14.95
CA ALA A 83 11.08 -20.94 16.23
C ALA A 83 10.52 -21.76 17.41
N SER A 84 9.23 -22.12 17.38
CA SER A 84 8.63 -23.04 18.35
C SER A 84 9.43 -24.35 18.44
N LEU A 85 9.64 -25.03 17.31
CA LEU A 85 10.30 -26.32 17.24
C LEU A 85 11.70 -26.29 17.87
N GLY A 86 12.54 -25.32 17.51
CA GLY A 86 13.86 -25.18 18.12
C GLY A 86 13.80 -24.84 19.61
N ARG A 87 12.76 -24.14 20.09
CA ARG A 87 12.57 -23.84 21.52
C ARG A 87 12.14 -25.08 22.32
N LEU A 88 11.44 -26.05 21.71
CA LEU A 88 11.17 -27.37 22.31
C LEU A 88 12.49 -28.12 22.55
N TYR A 89 13.31 -28.28 21.51
CA TYR A 89 14.64 -28.91 21.60
C TYR A 89 15.53 -28.22 22.64
N GLN A 90 15.58 -26.88 22.64
CA GLN A 90 16.36 -26.10 23.60
C GLN A 90 15.88 -26.28 25.06
N SER A 91 14.56 -26.43 25.31
CA SER A 91 14.06 -26.69 26.66
C SER A 91 14.35 -28.12 27.11
N ALA A 92 14.15 -29.09 26.22
CA ALA A 92 14.46 -30.50 26.49
C ALA A 92 15.92 -30.70 26.92
N ALA A 93 16.88 -30.03 26.27
CA ALA A 93 18.30 -30.08 26.67
C ALA A 93 18.60 -29.51 28.07
N LYS A 94 17.75 -28.63 28.62
CA LYS A 94 17.95 -28.03 29.94
C LYS A 94 17.21 -28.76 31.06
N GLY A 95 16.04 -29.34 30.74
CA GLY A 95 15.10 -29.85 31.75
C GLY A 95 14.71 -31.33 31.66
N TRP A 96 14.97 -32.02 30.55
CA TRP A 96 14.54 -33.41 30.39
C TRP A 96 15.54 -34.41 30.96
N ARG A 97 15.03 -35.48 31.59
CA ARG A 97 15.75 -36.67 32.02
C ARG A 97 14.85 -37.89 31.80
N PRO A 98 15.38 -39.05 31.35
CA PRO A 98 14.62 -40.30 31.33
C PRO A 98 14.12 -40.67 32.73
N GLN A 99 12.95 -41.32 32.85
CA GLN A 99 12.52 -41.89 34.11
C GLN A 99 13.27 -43.21 34.41
N ALA A 100 13.26 -43.63 35.67
CA ALA A 100 13.94 -44.86 36.10
C ALA A 100 13.17 -46.11 35.64
N GLY A 101 13.41 -46.53 34.40
CA GLY A 101 12.72 -47.64 33.73
C GLY A 101 12.64 -47.43 32.22
N ASP A 102 12.65 -46.18 31.78
CA ASP A 102 12.80 -45.82 30.36
C ASP A 102 14.18 -46.24 29.86
N GLY A 103 14.25 -46.68 28.60
CA GLY A 103 15.53 -46.95 27.94
C GLY A 103 16.35 -45.66 27.72
N PRO A 104 17.59 -45.76 27.19
CA PRO A 104 18.43 -44.60 26.90
C PRO A 104 17.94 -43.80 25.67
N GLN A 105 16.75 -43.23 25.77
CA GLN A 105 16.17 -42.29 24.80
C GLN A 105 16.95 -40.96 24.82
N SER A 106 16.98 -40.23 23.69
CA SER A 106 17.58 -38.89 23.62
C SER A 106 16.53 -37.81 23.82
N ALA A 107 16.95 -36.62 24.25
CA ALA A 107 16.07 -35.44 24.29
C ALA A 107 15.41 -35.17 22.93
N ALA A 108 16.13 -35.41 21.83
CA ALA A 108 15.58 -35.30 20.48
C ALA A 108 14.45 -36.31 20.19
N ALA A 109 14.61 -37.58 20.60
CA ALA A 109 13.60 -38.62 20.40
C ALA A 109 12.36 -38.38 21.29
N HIS A 110 12.52 -37.79 22.48
CA HIS A 110 11.39 -37.37 23.31
C HIS A 110 10.62 -36.18 22.70
N VAL A 111 11.33 -35.19 22.14
CA VAL A 111 10.71 -34.08 21.40
C VAL A 111 9.95 -34.59 20.18
N GLU A 112 10.54 -35.49 19.39
CA GLU A 112 9.89 -36.14 18.25
C GLU A 112 8.66 -36.96 18.69
N GLU A 113 8.76 -37.74 19.75
CA GLU A 113 7.63 -38.51 20.27
C GLU A 113 6.46 -37.65 20.72
N ARG A 114 6.71 -36.59 21.48
CA ARG A 114 5.65 -35.76 22.07
C ARG A 114 5.14 -34.66 21.13
N LEU A 115 5.90 -34.30 20.09
CA LEU A 115 5.39 -33.47 18.99
C LEU A 115 4.41 -34.25 18.10
N GLY A 116 4.64 -35.55 17.93
CA GLY A 116 3.73 -36.47 17.23
C GLY A 116 2.52 -36.93 18.06
N ALA A 117 2.25 -36.34 19.23
CA ALA A 117 1.16 -36.75 20.11
C ALA A 117 -0.04 -35.78 20.05
N ASP A 118 -1.23 -36.33 19.83
CA ASP A 118 -2.50 -35.60 19.71
C ASP A 118 -3.04 -35.03 21.03
N ASP A 119 -2.35 -35.32 22.14
CA ASP A 119 -2.73 -34.96 23.52
C ASP A 119 -1.86 -33.83 24.12
N SER A 120 -0.93 -33.24 23.36
CA SER A 120 0.11 -32.36 23.94
C SER A 120 -0.40 -30.96 24.35
N VAL A 121 0.15 -30.41 25.43
CA VAL A 121 -0.08 -29.01 25.85
C VAL A 121 0.32 -28.02 24.74
N LEU A 122 1.31 -28.35 23.91
CA LEU A 122 1.73 -27.59 22.73
C LEU A 122 0.61 -27.48 21.69
N LEU A 123 -0.03 -28.60 21.34
CA LEU A 123 -1.15 -28.62 20.40
C LEU A 123 -2.33 -27.81 20.95
N TRP A 124 -2.71 -28.03 22.21
CA TRP A 124 -3.72 -27.23 22.91
C TRP A 124 -3.37 -25.73 22.90
N TRP A 125 -2.12 -25.37 23.17
CA TRP A 125 -1.67 -23.98 23.22
C TRP A 125 -1.76 -23.29 21.87
N LEU A 126 -1.24 -23.91 20.80
CA LEU A 126 -1.24 -23.28 19.47
C LEU A 126 -2.65 -23.20 18.86
N ARG A 127 -3.49 -24.22 19.08
CA ARG A 127 -4.94 -24.22 18.74
C ARG A 127 -5.66 -23.03 19.38
N ASN A 128 -5.62 -22.94 20.71
CA ASN A 128 -6.33 -21.88 21.46
C ASN A 128 -5.76 -20.46 21.22
N ASN A 129 -4.54 -20.34 20.67
CA ASN A 129 -3.90 -19.06 20.37
C ASN A 129 -3.84 -18.74 18.87
N GLY A 130 -4.65 -19.37 18.02
CA GLY A 130 -4.75 -19.04 16.59
C GLY A 130 -5.03 -17.56 16.30
N ARG A 131 -5.71 -16.83 17.20
CA ARG A 131 -5.91 -15.38 17.11
C ARG A 131 -4.80 -14.56 17.77
N TYR A 132 -3.55 -15.00 17.64
CA TYR A 132 -2.36 -14.52 18.36
C TYR A 132 -2.15 -12.99 18.36
N LEU A 133 -2.63 -12.26 17.35
CA LEU A 133 -2.52 -10.80 17.28
C LEU A 133 -3.48 -10.06 18.23
N THR A 134 -4.68 -10.59 18.46
CA THR A 134 -5.72 -10.00 19.33
C THR A 134 -6.42 -11.05 20.22
N PRO A 135 -5.69 -11.81 21.04
CA PRO A 135 -6.28 -12.82 21.94
C PRO A 135 -7.24 -12.23 22.98
N ALA A 136 -7.11 -10.95 23.37
CA ALA A 136 -8.10 -10.25 24.21
C ALA A 136 -9.23 -9.57 23.41
N GLY A 137 -9.38 -9.89 22.11
CA GLY A 137 -10.37 -9.28 21.23
C GLY A 137 -10.28 -7.75 21.19
N GLY A 138 -11.41 -7.07 21.43
CA GLY A 138 -11.50 -5.61 21.37
C GLY A 138 -10.55 -4.85 22.30
N ALA A 139 -10.19 -5.43 23.46
CA ALA A 139 -9.22 -4.80 24.37
C ALA A 139 -7.82 -4.72 23.74
N ASP A 140 -7.41 -5.78 23.03
CA ASP A 140 -6.14 -5.78 22.28
C ASP A 140 -6.19 -4.86 21.06
N MET A 141 -7.36 -4.68 20.44
CA MET A 141 -7.54 -3.69 19.37
C MET A 141 -7.38 -2.25 19.87
N ILE A 142 -7.87 -1.93 21.08
CA ILE A 142 -7.67 -0.61 21.69
C ILE A 142 -6.18 -0.38 22.00
N LEU A 143 -5.47 -1.38 22.53
CA LEU A 143 -4.02 -1.29 22.77
C LEU A 143 -3.23 -1.14 21.45
N ALA A 144 -3.61 -1.86 20.40
CA ALA A 144 -3.03 -1.72 19.07
C ALA A 144 -3.28 -0.32 18.48
N LEU A 145 -4.51 0.19 18.58
CA LEU A 145 -4.90 1.52 18.11
C LEU A 145 -4.15 2.63 18.86
N ALA A 146 -4.03 2.55 20.19
CA ALA A 146 -3.28 3.51 21.01
C ALA A 146 -1.78 3.48 20.66
N GLY A 147 -1.19 2.28 20.53
CA GLY A 147 0.19 2.11 20.09
C GLY A 147 0.44 2.70 18.70
N GLN A 148 -0.51 2.50 17.77
CA GLN A 148 -0.42 2.96 16.39
C GLN A 148 -0.72 4.45 16.23
N LEU A 149 -1.58 5.05 17.07
CA LEU A 149 -1.78 6.49 17.16
C LEU A 149 -0.51 7.18 17.66
N ARG A 150 0.12 6.65 18.72
CA ARG A 150 1.42 7.13 19.24
C ARG A 150 2.51 7.03 18.16
N SER A 151 2.63 5.88 17.47
CA SER A 151 3.59 5.69 16.38
C SER A 151 3.35 6.64 15.20
N PHE A 152 2.09 6.93 14.87
CA PHE A 152 1.70 7.90 13.84
C PHE A 152 2.06 9.33 14.24
N LEU A 153 1.71 9.80 15.45
CA LEU A 153 2.02 11.15 15.93
C LEU A 153 3.54 11.41 15.94
N VAL A 154 4.35 10.44 16.40
CA VAL A 154 5.81 10.55 16.34
C VAL A 154 6.32 10.61 14.90
N THR A 155 5.77 9.81 13.98
CA THR A 155 6.18 9.82 12.58
C THR A 155 5.81 11.14 11.88
N GLN A 156 4.60 11.67 12.13
CA GLN A 156 4.15 12.95 11.61
C GLN A 156 4.98 14.13 12.17
N PHE A 157 5.40 14.07 13.44
CA PHE A 157 6.31 15.08 14.02
C PHE A 157 7.68 15.09 13.33
N GLU A 158 8.28 13.92 13.07
CA GLU A 158 9.55 13.83 12.36
C GLU A 158 9.42 14.30 10.89
N VAL A 159 8.28 14.03 10.24
CA VAL A 159 7.96 14.54 8.89
C VAL A 159 7.83 16.07 8.90
N LEU A 160 7.14 16.63 9.90
CA LEU A 160 7.04 18.07 10.14
C LEU A 160 8.42 18.73 10.27
N MET A 161 9.34 18.15 11.06
CA MET A 161 10.69 18.70 11.22
C MET A 161 11.47 18.74 9.89
N LEU A 162 11.32 17.72 9.04
CA LEU A 162 11.90 17.71 7.69
C LEU A 162 11.20 18.69 6.73
N ALA A 163 9.87 18.77 6.78
CA ALA A 163 9.09 19.69 5.95
C ALA A 163 9.41 21.16 6.26
N VAL A 164 9.56 21.52 7.54
CA VAL A 164 9.98 22.86 7.97
C VAL A 164 11.43 23.14 7.56
N LEU A 165 12.35 22.17 7.61
CA LEU A 165 13.70 22.36 7.08
C LEU A 165 13.69 22.66 5.56
N VAL A 166 12.89 21.92 4.78
CA VAL A 166 12.73 22.18 3.34
C VAL A 166 12.08 23.54 3.11
N ALA A 167 11.07 23.91 3.89
CA ALA A 167 10.43 25.22 3.78
C ALA A 167 11.36 26.38 4.15
N CYS A 168 12.20 26.23 5.18
CA CYS A 168 13.27 27.19 5.50
C CYS A 168 14.24 27.38 4.32
N ILE A 169 14.54 26.31 3.57
CA ILE A 169 15.37 26.39 2.36
C ILE A 169 14.60 27.14 1.25
N VAL A 170 13.36 26.76 0.95
CA VAL A 170 12.52 27.40 -0.10
C VAL A 170 12.38 28.91 0.15
N ILE A 171 12.20 29.32 1.41
CA ILE A 171 12.01 30.72 1.83
C ILE A 171 13.33 31.53 1.84
N LEU A 172 14.50 30.90 2.00
CA LEU A 172 15.77 31.60 2.17
C LEU A 172 16.07 32.66 1.07
N PRO A 173 15.84 32.41 -0.24
CA PRO A 173 16.09 33.43 -1.26
C PRO A 173 15.32 34.73 -1.02
N HIS A 174 14.06 34.66 -0.57
CA HIS A 174 13.27 35.84 -0.23
C HIS A 174 14.00 36.71 0.79
N LEU A 175 14.41 36.13 1.92
CA LEU A 175 15.09 36.85 3.00
C LEU A 175 16.43 37.48 2.57
N LEU A 176 17.02 37.04 1.45
CA LEU A 176 18.24 37.60 0.87
C LEU A 176 17.98 38.67 -0.21
N MET A 177 16.83 38.63 -0.91
CA MET A 177 16.49 39.57 -2.00
C MET A 177 16.61 41.07 -1.60
N PRO A 178 16.15 41.54 -0.41
CA PRO A 178 16.30 42.94 0.00
C PRO A 178 17.76 43.42 0.11
N TYR A 179 18.72 42.50 0.24
CA TYR A 179 20.14 42.78 0.44
C TYR A 179 20.99 42.50 -0.81
N LEU A 180 20.38 41.98 -1.88
CA LEU A 180 21.05 41.70 -3.15
C LEU A 180 20.88 42.89 -4.11
N PRO A 181 21.97 43.45 -4.67
CA PRO A 181 21.91 44.58 -5.61
C PRO A 181 21.46 44.13 -7.01
N LEU A 182 20.26 43.57 -7.10
CA LEU A 182 19.64 43.12 -8.34
C LEU A 182 18.99 44.32 -9.07
N PRO A 183 19.21 44.48 -10.39
CA PRO A 183 18.45 45.42 -11.21
C PRO A 183 16.94 45.26 -11.02
N THR A 184 16.24 46.37 -10.78
CA THR A 184 14.78 46.39 -10.52
C THR A 184 13.93 45.76 -11.63
N PHE A 185 14.44 45.72 -12.86
CA PHE A 185 13.78 44.99 -13.95
C PHE A 185 13.80 43.46 -13.73
N LEU A 186 14.90 42.89 -13.22
CA LEU A 186 14.97 41.45 -12.92
C LEU A 186 14.02 41.08 -11.79
N ALA A 187 13.90 41.93 -10.76
CA ALA A 187 12.95 41.73 -9.66
C ALA A 187 11.50 41.61 -10.16
N ARG A 188 11.09 42.41 -11.16
CA ARG A 188 9.74 42.36 -11.75
C ARG A 188 9.44 41.11 -12.59
N PHE A 189 10.46 40.38 -13.05
CA PHE A 189 10.31 39.11 -13.77
C PHE A 189 10.67 37.89 -12.89
N ALA A 190 11.04 38.09 -11.62
CA ALA A 190 11.51 37.05 -10.72
C ALA A 190 10.36 36.40 -9.91
N VAL A 191 9.42 35.74 -10.58
CA VAL A 191 8.31 35.02 -9.93
C VAL A 191 8.79 33.87 -9.03
N SER A 192 10.04 33.45 -9.18
CA SER A 192 10.84 32.90 -8.06
C SER A 192 12.34 32.94 -8.35
N ALA A 193 13.16 33.13 -7.31
CA ALA A 193 14.62 33.00 -7.38
C ALA A 193 15.08 31.60 -7.81
N TRP A 194 14.26 30.57 -7.56
CA TRP A 194 14.54 29.19 -7.97
C TRP A 194 14.60 29.02 -9.50
N TRP A 195 13.83 29.80 -10.27
CA TRP A 195 13.91 29.79 -11.74
C TRP A 195 15.21 30.43 -12.26
N TRP A 196 15.71 31.47 -11.58
CA TRP A 196 17.02 32.07 -11.89
C TRP A 196 18.19 31.13 -11.57
N ALA A 197 18.06 30.28 -10.54
CA ALA A 197 19.04 29.24 -10.26
C ALA A 197 19.18 28.27 -11.46
N ILE A 198 18.08 27.87 -12.10
CA ILE A 198 18.09 27.03 -13.31
C ILE A 198 18.89 27.69 -14.44
N ALA A 199 18.71 28.99 -14.68
CA ALA A 199 19.47 29.72 -15.69
C ALA A 199 20.98 29.74 -15.40
N GLY A 200 21.37 29.92 -14.13
CA GLY A 200 22.77 29.81 -13.69
C GLY A 200 23.35 28.40 -13.86
N ILE A 201 22.59 27.36 -13.50
CA ILE A 201 22.98 25.96 -13.67
C ILE A 201 23.12 25.62 -15.16
N ALA A 202 22.20 26.09 -16.01
CA ALA A 202 22.25 25.90 -17.46
C ALA A 202 23.49 26.56 -18.08
N LEU A 203 23.89 27.74 -17.61
CA LEU A 203 25.13 28.39 -18.05
C LEU A 203 26.37 27.55 -17.68
N VAL A 204 26.46 27.03 -16.45
CA VAL A 204 27.57 26.16 -16.02
C VAL A 204 27.57 24.83 -16.78
N ALA A 205 26.39 24.25 -17.03
CA ALA A 205 26.24 23.07 -17.87
C ALA A 205 26.70 23.32 -19.32
N LEU A 206 26.40 24.49 -19.89
CA LEU A 206 26.87 24.89 -21.22
C LEU A 206 28.40 25.01 -21.28
N VAL A 207 29.05 25.58 -20.25
CA VAL A 207 30.53 25.57 -20.14
C VAL A 207 31.06 24.12 -20.11
N ALA A 208 30.42 23.21 -19.36
CA ALA A 208 30.79 21.81 -19.30
C ALA A 208 30.56 21.05 -20.63
N ALA A 209 29.53 21.40 -21.40
CA ALA A 209 29.27 20.85 -22.72
C ALA A 209 30.33 21.30 -23.74
N TYR A 210 30.74 22.58 -23.71
CA TYR A 210 31.90 23.05 -24.48
C TYR A 210 33.19 22.37 -24.04
N ALA A 211 33.40 22.16 -22.72
CA ALA A 211 34.57 21.44 -22.22
C ALA A 211 34.62 19.99 -22.74
N TYR A 212 33.48 19.29 -22.74
CA TYR A 212 33.34 17.97 -23.36
C TYR A 212 33.69 17.99 -24.86
N TRP A 213 33.25 19.00 -25.60
CA TRP A 213 33.54 19.13 -27.04
C TRP A 213 35.03 19.41 -27.32
N PHE A 214 35.71 20.17 -26.46
CA PHE A 214 37.11 20.55 -26.62
C PHE A 214 38.14 19.56 -26.01
N LEU A 215 37.68 18.45 -25.41
CA LEU A 215 38.51 17.30 -25.04
C LEU A 215 39.14 16.62 -26.26
N GLY A 216 40.39 16.16 -26.11
CA GLY A 216 41.21 15.60 -27.18
C GLY A 216 42.59 16.26 -27.30
N PRO A 217 43.45 15.76 -28.20
CA PRO A 217 44.77 16.33 -28.44
C PRO A 217 44.68 17.79 -28.91
N PHE A 218 45.70 18.59 -28.56
CA PHE A 218 45.70 20.04 -28.84
C PHE A 218 45.64 20.32 -30.36
N LYS A 219 44.51 20.86 -30.82
CA LYS A 219 44.34 21.39 -32.18
C LYS A 219 44.17 22.91 -32.11
N LYS A 220 44.95 23.66 -32.90
CA LYS A 220 44.83 25.13 -32.99
C LYS A 220 43.40 25.57 -33.38
N THR A 221 42.74 24.80 -34.23
CA THR A 221 41.34 25.02 -34.65
C THR A 221 40.35 25.05 -33.48
N ALA A 222 40.56 24.27 -32.42
CA ALA A 222 39.69 24.25 -31.25
C ALA A 222 39.83 25.51 -30.37
N LEU A 223 41.00 26.15 -30.35
CA LEU A 223 41.16 27.47 -29.71
C LEU A 223 40.55 28.57 -30.59
N LEU A 224 40.77 28.50 -31.90
CA LEU A 224 40.21 29.48 -32.85
C LEU A 224 38.68 29.47 -32.88
N SER A 225 38.03 28.30 -32.80
CA SER A 225 36.57 28.23 -32.72
C SER A 225 36.02 28.72 -31.37
N ALA A 226 36.71 28.44 -30.26
CA ALA A 226 36.34 28.97 -28.94
C ALA A 226 36.44 30.51 -28.89
N LEU A 227 37.52 31.08 -29.45
CA LEU A 227 37.69 32.53 -29.58
C LEU A 227 36.65 33.15 -30.51
N LEU A 228 36.40 32.55 -31.69
CA LEU A 228 35.39 33.02 -32.65
C LEU A 228 33.99 33.05 -32.04
N GLY A 229 33.59 31.96 -31.35
CA GLY A 229 32.32 31.92 -30.61
C GLY A 229 32.24 33.03 -29.56
N THR A 230 33.32 33.24 -28.80
CA THR A 230 33.36 34.29 -27.77
C THR A 230 33.22 35.71 -28.36
N VAL A 231 33.85 35.99 -29.50
CA VAL A 231 33.72 37.27 -30.22
C VAL A 231 32.30 37.47 -30.76
N VAL A 232 31.72 36.44 -31.40
CA VAL A 232 30.35 36.51 -31.94
C VAL A 232 29.30 36.65 -30.82
N GLY A 233 29.47 35.95 -29.70
CA GLY A 233 28.64 36.11 -28.50
C GLY A 233 28.74 37.51 -27.89
N SER A 234 29.95 38.07 -27.81
CA SER A 234 30.19 39.44 -27.33
C SER A 234 29.52 40.49 -28.24
N TYR A 235 29.52 40.27 -29.57
CA TYR A 235 28.80 41.11 -30.52
C TYR A 235 27.28 40.97 -30.36
N GLY A 236 26.77 39.76 -30.11
CA GLY A 236 25.37 39.53 -29.72
C GLY A 236 24.97 40.30 -28.46
N ALA A 237 25.83 40.33 -27.44
CA ALA A 237 25.58 41.07 -26.20
C ALA A 237 25.47 42.59 -26.45
N TYR A 238 26.35 43.14 -27.29
CA TYR A 238 26.29 44.53 -27.74
C TYR A 238 24.99 44.85 -28.50
N LEU A 239 24.60 43.97 -29.45
CA LEU A 239 23.36 44.14 -30.21
C LEU A 239 22.12 44.12 -29.31
N ALA A 240 22.02 43.15 -28.38
CA ALA A 240 20.91 43.07 -27.44
C ALA A 240 20.81 44.30 -26.53
N TRP A 241 21.94 44.79 -26.01
CA TRP A 241 22.00 46.04 -25.24
C TRP A 241 21.57 47.27 -26.05
N SER A 242 21.96 47.33 -27.33
CA SER A 242 21.56 48.42 -28.22
C SER A 242 20.06 48.40 -28.55
N ALA A 243 19.49 47.21 -28.81
CA ALA A 243 18.06 47.03 -29.06
C ALA A 243 17.23 47.44 -27.83
N ARG A 244 17.60 46.97 -26.63
CA ARG A 244 16.93 47.33 -25.38
C ARG A 244 16.95 48.83 -25.09
N LYS A 245 18.05 49.52 -25.43
CA LYS A 245 18.14 50.98 -25.30
C LYS A 245 17.17 51.72 -26.22
N VAL A 246 17.00 51.26 -27.46
CA VAL A 246 16.02 51.85 -28.39
C VAL A 246 14.59 51.56 -27.90
N LEU A 247 14.32 50.32 -27.48
CA LEU A 247 13.01 49.89 -26.96
C LEU A 247 12.55 50.70 -25.74
N ALA A 248 13.49 51.15 -24.90
CA ALA A 248 13.21 52.04 -23.77
C ALA A 248 12.92 53.51 -24.14
N THR A 249 12.91 53.87 -25.43
CA THR A 249 12.80 55.26 -25.93
C THR A 249 11.86 55.46 -27.12
N GLN A 250 11.32 54.41 -27.74
CA GLN A 250 10.41 54.50 -28.89
C GLN A 250 9.16 53.62 -28.69
N ALA A 251 8.00 54.15 -29.11
CA ALA A 251 6.72 53.44 -29.01
C ALA A 251 6.44 52.53 -30.21
N ASP A 252 6.86 52.91 -31.41
CA ASP A 252 6.58 52.17 -32.65
C ASP A 252 7.58 51.03 -32.92
N ASN A 253 7.13 49.99 -33.63
CA ASN A 253 7.93 48.82 -34.03
C ASN A 253 8.57 47.99 -32.90
N GLN A 254 7.93 47.91 -31.72
CA GLN A 254 8.41 47.12 -30.58
C GLN A 254 8.74 45.65 -30.94
N PHE A 255 7.92 44.98 -31.78
CA PHE A 255 8.08 43.55 -32.07
C PHE A 255 9.43 43.19 -32.69
N SER A 256 9.93 43.96 -33.67
CA SER A 256 11.20 43.65 -34.34
C SER A 256 12.41 43.95 -33.45
N LEU A 257 12.33 44.97 -32.60
CA LEU A 257 13.33 45.27 -31.59
C LEU A 257 13.37 44.20 -30.49
N ILE A 258 12.21 43.75 -29.99
CA ILE A 258 12.11 42.63 -29.03
C ILE A 258 12.70 41.35 -29.62
N LEU A 259 12.33 40.99 -30.85
CA LEU A 259 12.87 39.80 -31.53
C LEU A 259 14.41 39.89 -31.72
N THR A 260 14.91 41.08 -32.07
CA THR A 260 16.37 41.33 -32.20
C THR A 260 17.07 41.20 -30.85
N GLU A 261 16.49 41.75 -29.78
CA GLU A 261 17.01 41.64 -28.41
C GLU A 261 17.06 40.18 -27.95
N MET A 262 16.00 39.41 -28.18
CA MET A 262 15.92 38.00 -27.79
C MET A 262 16.93 37.13 -28.57
N VAL A 263 17.03 37.29 -29.89
CA VAL A 263 17.97 36.52 -30.72
C VAL A 263 19.42 36.88 -30.42
N ALA A 264 19.74 38.18 -30.29
CA ALA A 264 21.08 38.64 -29.96
C ALA A 264 21.49 38.27 -28.52
N GLY A 265 20.54 38.30 -27.58
CA GLY A 265 20.73 37.84 -26.20
C GLY A 265 20.98 36.33 -26.12
N LEU A 266 20.25 35.52 -26.91
CA LEU A 266 20.49 34.08 -27.01
C LEU A 266 21.88 33.80 -27.59
N MET A 267 22.29 34.50 -28.64
CA MET A 267 23.65 34.40 -29.20
C MET A 267 24.73 34.74 -28.17
N ALA A 268 24.51 35.76 -27.33
CA ALA A 268 25.41 36.11 -26.24
C ALA A 268 25.53 35.00 -25.18
N ILE A 269 24.39 34.47 -24.72
CA ILE A 269 24.33 33.41 -23.70
C ILE A 269 24.96 32.11 -24.22
N VAL A 270 24.69 31.74 -25.47
CA VAL A 270 25.17 30.46 -26.04
C VAL A 270 26.66 30.51 -26.38
N LEU A 271 27.16 31.56 -27.02
CA LEU A 271 28.49 31.53 -27.65
C LEU A 271 29.63 32.08 -26.79
N THR A 272 29.34 33.03 -25.88
CA THR A 272 30.35 33.63 -24.99
C THR A 272 31.04 32.62 -24.04
N PRO A 273 30.35 31.59 -23.50
CA PRO A 273 30.96 30.58 -22.62
C PRO A 273 32.00 29.66 -23.29
N ALA A 274 32.14 29.67 -24.62
CA ALA A 274 32.99 28.72 -25.35
C ALA A 274 34.47 28.74 -24.92
N ILE A 275 35.05 29.92 -24.65
CA ILE A 275 36.43 30.03 -24.16
C ILE A 275 36.61 29.47 -22.74
N ALA A 276 35.61 29.63 -21.87
CA ALA A 276 35.64 29.05 -20.52
C ALA A 276 35.59 27.51 -20.58
N GLY A 277 34.78 26.95 -21.49
CA GLY A 277 34.74 25.51 -21.74
C GLY A 277 36.08 24.99 -22.28
N TRP A 278 36.71 25.71 -23.22
CA TRP A 278 38.04 25.37 -23.71
C TRP A 278 39.10 25.38 -22.59
N CYS A 279 39.07 26.39 -21.70
CA CYS A 279 39.96 26.44 -20.55
C CYS A 279 39.73 25.27 -19.59
N TRP A 280 38.47 24.92 -19.28
CA TRP A 280 38.15 23.81 -18.39
C TRP A 280 38.55 22.45 -18.98
N ALA A 281 38.40 22.24 -20.29
CA ALA A 281 38.90 21.05 -20.99
C ALA A 281 40.42 20.82 -20.85
N ARG A 282 41.18 21.88 -20.51
CA ARG A 282 42.64 21.84 -20.30
C ARG A 282 43.04 21.93 -18.82
N TRP A 283 42.08 22.06 -17.91
CA TRP A 283 42.33 22.02 -16.47
C TRP A 283 42.46 20.55 -16.02
N GLY A 284 43.51 20.26 -15.25
CA GLY A 284 43.83 18.91 -14.76
C GLY A 284 44.85 18.19 -15.65
N GLY A 285 45.93 17.72 -15.01
CA GLY A 285 47.17 17.20 -15.64
C GLY A 285 46.97 16.14 -16.72
N LYS A 286 47.97 15.98 -17.60
CA LYS A 286 47.88 15.24 -18.88
C LYS A 286 47.62 13.74 -18.73
N ASP A 287 47.74 13.20 -17.52
CA ASP A 287 47.94 11.77 -17.25
C ASP A 287 46.63 10.97 -17.11
N ARG A 288 45.47 11.62 -17.29
CA ARG A 288 44.15 10.97 -17.33
C ARG A 288 43.62 10.89 -18.76
N LEU A 289 43.30 9.67 -19.20
CA LEU A 289 42.60 9.34 -20.45
C LEU A 289 41.37 10.24 -20.67
N ASP A 290 41.21 10.76 -21.88
CA ASP A 290 40.10 11.66 -22.24
C ASP A 290 38.73 11.00 -22.05
N GLU A 291 38.61 9.68 -22.21
CA GLU A 291 37.38 8.91 -22.00
C GLU A 291 36.86 9.04 -20.55
N ILE A 292 37.76 8.97 -19.57
CA ILE A 292 37.43 9.15 -18.15
C ILE A 292 36.93 10.60 -17.90
N ARG A 293 37.50 11.58 -18.60
CA ARG A 293 37.04 12.98 -18.55
C ARG A 293 35.66 13.14 -19.21
N ARG A 294 35.43 12.47 -20.35
CA ARG A 294 34.13 12.46 -21.05
C ARG A 294 33.02 11.94 -20.14
N VAL A 295 33.24 10.80 -19.47
CA VAL A 295 32.31 10.26 -18.48
C VAL A 295 32.11 11.21 -17.30
N ALA A 296 33.18 11.85 -16.81
CA ALA A 296 33.07 12.84 -15.73
C ALA A 296 32.23 14.07 -16.12
N PHE A 297 32.39 14.61 -17.34
CA PHE A 297 31.53 15.70 -17.83
C PHE A 297 30.09 15.27 -18.10
N ILE A 298 29.85 14.05 -18.60
CA ILE A 298 28.49 13.49 -18.75
C ILE A 298 27.80 13.38 -17.39
N ASN A 299 28.50 12.86 -16.36
CA ASN A 299 27.97 12.79 -15.00
C ASN A 299 27.76 14.17 -14.38
N PHE A 300 28.61 15.16 -14.68
CA PHE A 300 28.41 16.54 -14.26
C PHE A 300 27.17 17.17 -14.91
N LEU A 301 26.98 16.98 -16.22
CA LEU A 301 25.80 17.45 -16.96
C LEU A 301 24.51 16.79 -16.44
N ALA A 302 24.53 15.49 -16.15
CA ALA A 302 23.42 14.80 -15.50
C ALA A 302 23.11 15.38 -14.11
N GLY A 303 24.15 15.71 -13.33
CA GLY A 303 24.02 16.43 -12.06
C GLY A 303 23.39 17.82 -12.22
N CYS A 304 23.80 18.59 -13.23
CA CYS A 304 23.16 19.86 -13.58
C CYS A 304 21.68 19.69 -13.94
N LEU A 305 21.31 18.69 -14.74
CA LEU A 305 19.91 18.41 -15.08
C LEU A 305 19.08 18.02 -13.83
N THR A 306 19.63 17.18 -12.94
CA THR A 306 18.99 16.83 -11.67
C THR A 306 18.82 18.04 -10.75
N LEU A 307 19.81 18.94 -10.68
CA LEU A 307 19.74 20.16 -9.87
C LEU A 307 18.74 21.17 -10.46
N SER A 308 18.71 21.33 -11.79
CA SER A 308 17.70 22.16 -12.47
C SER A 308 16.28 21.63 -12.25
N LEU A 309 16.08 20.31 -12.27
CA LEU A 309 14.78 19.70 -11.93
C LEU A 309 14.40 19.95 -10.47
N LEU A 310 15.35 19.84 -9.54
CA LEU A 310 15.11 20.18 -8.13
C LEU A 310 14.74 21.66 -7.96
N CYS A 311 15.45 22.59 -8.61
CA CYS A 311 15.11 24.00 -8.59
C CYS A 311 13.74 24.29 -9.23
N ALA A 312 13.34 23.57 -10.30
CA ALA A 312 12.00 23.69 -10.88
C ALA A 312 10.90 23.24 -9.91
N VAL A 313 11.12 22.15 -9.17
CA VAL A 313 10.19 21.69 -8.12
C VAL A 313 10.13 22.68 -6.97
N LEU A 314 11.26 23.22 -6.50
CA LEU A 314 11.29 24.23 -5.42
C LEU A 314 10.63 25.54 -5.85
N GLY A 315 10.82 25.99 -7.10
CA GLY A 315 10.17 27.19 -7.65
C GLY A 315 8.66 27.02 -7.87
N ALA A 316 8.20 25.83 -8.25
CA ALA A 316 6.78 25.51 -8.31
C ALA A 316 6.14 25.48 -6.90
N LEU A 317 6.80 24.82 -5.93
CA LEU A 317 6.38 24.81 -4.52
C LEU A 317 6.28 26.23 -3.96
N ASP A 318 7.29 27.06 -4.18
CA ASP A 318 7.33 28.47 -3.80
C ASP A 318 6.13 29.24 -4.37
N MET A 319 5.97 29.29 -5.69
CA MET A 319 4.85 30.00 -6.33
C MET A 319 3.47 29.51 -5.88
N THR A 320 3.26 28.19 -5.79
CA THR A 320 1.98 27.63 -5.33
C THR A 320 1.71 27.95 -3.85
N SER A 321 2.73 27.89 -2.99
CA SER A 321 2.56 28.19 -1.56
C SER A 321 2.25 29.66 -1.27
N TRP A 322 2.84 30.60 -2.02
CA TRP A 322 2.48 32.03 -1.97
C TRP A 322 1.07 32.29 -2.48
N HIS A 323 0.65 31.62 -3.57
CA HIS A 323 -0.73 31.73 -4.06
C HIS A 323 -1.75 31.21 -3.02
N ILE A 324 -1.47 30.07 -2.38
CA ILE A 324 -2.31 29.55 -1.28
C ILE A 324 -2.28 30.51 -0.07
N ARG A 325 -1.14 31.11 0.27
CA ARG A 325 -1.08 32.15 1.32
C ARG A 325 -2.00 33.32 0.98
N TYR A 326 -1.96 33.85 -0.25
CA TYR A 326 -2.81 34.96 -0.67
C TYR A 326 -4.31 34.62 -0.54
N LEU A 327 -4.72 33.43 -1.00
CA LEU A 327 -6.11 32.97 -0.84
C LEU A 327 -6.54 32.89 0.64
N LEU A 328 -5.64 32.44 1.52
CA LEU A 328 -5.89 32.39 2.97
C LEU A 328 -5.95 33.80 3.58
N ASP A 329 -5.01 34.68 3.26
CA ASP A 329 -4.95 36.04 3.83
C ASP A 329 -6.16 36.90 3.38
N VAL A 330 -6.73 36.66 2.19
CA VAL A 330 -7.98 37.30 1.73
C VAL A 330 -9.22 36.77 2.47
N ASP A 331 -9.33 35.46 2.67
CA ASP A 331 -10.43 34.84 3.46
C ASP A 331 -10.38 35.26 4.94
N LEU A 332 -9.17 35.24 5.53
CA LEU A 332 -8.86 35.75 6.87
C LEU A 332 -9.25 37.23 7.06
N GLY A 333 -9.10 38.05 6.01
CA GLY A 333 -9.44 39.47 6.03
C GLY A 333 -10.95 39.75 6.09
N ASN A 334 -11.75 38.94 5.38
CA ASN A 334 -13.22 39.09 5.35
C ASN A 334 -13.92 38.41 6.53
N HIS A 335 -13.33 37.36 7.11
CA HIS A 335 -13.94 36.56 8.17
C HIS A 335 -12.99 36.42 9.38
N GLY A 336 -13.02 37.43 10.27
CA GLY A 336 -12.10 37.63 11.40
C GLY A 336 -12.11 36.59 12.54
N SER A 337 -12.48 35.34 12.28
CA SER A 337 -12.47 34.22 13.23
C SER A 337 -12.18 32.87 12.54
N PHE A 338 -11.09 32.80 11.77
CA PHE A 338 -10.64 31.56 11.14
C PHE A 338 -10.27 30.48 12.16
N HIS A 339 -11.13 29.47 12.29
CA HIS A 339 -10.87 28.30 13.14
C HIS A 339 -9.79 27.40 12.50
N VAL A 340 -8.52 27.60 12.87
CA VAL A 340 -7.35 26.81 12.45
C VAL A 340 -7.56 25.28 12.54
N GLY A 341 -8.46 24.83 13.42
CA GLY A 341 -8.90 23.44 13.52
C GLY A 341 -9.50 22.84 12.23
N LEU A 342 -10.01 23.64 11.28
CA LEU A 342 -10.56 23.14 10.02
C LEU A 342 -9.49 22.58 9.08
N GLY A 343 -8.34 23.25 8.96
CA GLY A 343 -7.19 22.73 8.19
C GLY A 343 -6.63 21.43 8.80
N ALA A 344 -6.51 21.38 10.13
CA ALA A 344 -6.16 20.17 10.85
C ALA A 344 -7.22 19.06 10.68
N GLY A 345 -8.50 19.43 10.66
CA GLY A 345 -9.63 18.54 10.44
C GLY A 345 -9.65 17.91 9.05
N VAL A 346 -9.45 18.71 7.98
CA VAL A 346 -9.37 18.20 6.60
C VAL A 346 -8.12 17.33 6.40
N ALA A 347 -6.98 17.71 6.96
CA ALA A 347 -5.79 16.86 6.96
C ALA A 347 -6.06 15.51 7.68
N ALA A 348 -6.68 15.54 8.87
CA ALA A 348 -7.07 14.34 9.61
C ALA A 348 -8.13 13.50 8.88
N LEU A 349 -9.05 14.13 8.15
CA LEU A 349 -10.08 13.46 7.35
C LEU A 349 -9.46 12.74 6.13
N LEU A 350 -8.57 13.41 5.39
CA LEU A 350 -7.86 12.82 4.25
C LEU A 350 -6.90 11.70 4.70
N LEU A 351 -6.18 11.91 5.80
CA LEU A 351 -5.35 10.87 6.43
C LEU A 351 -6.21 9.73 6.97
N GLY A 352 -7.41 10.00 7.49
CA GLY A 352 -8.38 8.97 7.92
C GLY A 352 -8.93 8.14 6.77
N LEU A 353 -9.40 8.79 5.70
CA LEU A 353 -9.91 8.14 4.49
C LEU A 353 -8.83 7.26 3.83
N GLY A 354 -7.59 7.75 3.73
CA GLY A 354 -6.46 6.95 3.24
C GLY A 354 -6.07 5.78 4.17
N ARG A 355 -6.14 5.99 5.49
CA ARG A 355 -5.76 5.01 6.53
C ARG A 355 -6.76 3.88 6.73
N PHE A 356 -8.06 4.16 6.63
CA PHE A 356 -9.12 3.19 6.85
C PHE A 356 -9.79 2.71 5.56
N GLY A 357 -9.89 3.54 4.53
CA GLY A 357 -10.50 3.16 3.25
C GLY A 357 -9.68 2.12 2.49
N LEU A 358 -8.37 2.31 2.35
CA LEU A 358 -7.54 1.45 1.51
C LEU A 358 -7.46 -0.02 2.00
N PRO A 359 -7.24 -0.30 3.31
CA PRO A 359 -7.23 -1.68 3.81
C PRO A 359 -8.62 -2.33 3.74
N VAL A 360 -9.68 -1.57 4.05
CA VAL A 360 -11.07 -2.09 4.00
C VAL A 360 -11.47 -2.45 2.58
N VAL A 361 -11.11 -1.62 1.57
CA VAL A 361 -11.32 -1.91 0.15
C VAL A 361 -10.57 -3.17 -0.30
N GLN A 362 -9.37 -3.43 0.23
CA GLN A 362 -8.60 -4.65 -0.06
C GLN A 362 -9.20 -5.90 0.62
N THR A 363 -9.73 -5.79 1.83
CA THR A 363 -10.47 -6.91 2.46
C THR A 363 -11.85 -7.14 1.86
N ALA A 364 -12.48 -6.10 1.30
CA ALA A 364 -13.81 -6.17 0.69
C ALA A 364 -13.80 -6.61 -0.78
N SER A 365 -12.63 -6.86 -1.39
CA SER A 365 -12.52 -7.25 -2.81
C SER A 365 -12.91 -8.71 -3.09
N ALA A 366 -13.78 -9.30 -2.27
CA ALA A 366 -14.32 -10.65 -2.45
C ALA A 366 -15.06 -10.75 -3.78
N ASP A 367 -16.00 -9.84 -4.07
CA ASP A 367 -16.63 -9.67 -5.39
C ASP A 367 -17.08 -8.23 -5.65
N GLY A 368 -16.89 -7.76 -6.89
CA GLY A 368 -17.32 -6.42 -7.32
C GLY A 368 -16.43 -5.77 -8.37
N TRP A 369 -16.86 -4.59 -8.82
CA TRP A 369 -16.18 -3.78 -9.86
C TRP A 369 -14.75 -3.36 -9.49
N LEU A 370 -14.44 -3.27 -8.19
CA LEU A 370 -13.13 -2.90 -7.65
C LEU A 370 -11.99 -3.81 -8.14
N LYS A 371 -12.27 -5.09 -8.47
CA LYS A 371 -11.30 -6.02 -9.10
C LYS A 371 -10.76 -5.52 -10.45
N LYS A 372 -11.33 -4.48 -11.07
CA LYS A 372 -10.92 -3.88 -12.35
C LYS A 372 -10.04 -2.62 -12.21
N LEU A 373 -9.88 -2.07 -11.01
CA LEU A 373 -9.04 -0.87 -10.79
C LEU A 373 -7.57 -1.25 -10.55
N PRO A 374 -6.59 -0.48 -11.07
CA PRO A 374 -5.18 -0.66 -10.74
C PRO A 374 -4.87 -0.03 -9.36
N LEU A 375 -5.38 -0.65 -8.29
CA LEU A 375 -5.30 -0.11 -6.92
C LEU A 375 -3.87 0.24 -6.48
N LEU A 376 -2.86 -0.49 -6.98
CA LEU A 376 -1.44 -0.24 -6.70
C LEU A 376 -0.94 1.06 -7.36
N GLU A 377 -1.37 1.35 -8.59
CA GLU A 377 -1.00 2.57 -9.33
C GLU A 377 -1.72 3.79 -8.74
N VAL A 378 -2.99 3.63 -8.36
CA VAL A 378 -3.76 4.66 -7.64
C VAL A 378 -3.09 4.99 -6.31
N ALA A 379 -2.74 3.97 -5.51
CA ALA A 379 -2.01 4.16 -4.25
C ALA A 379 -0.64 4.85 -4.47
N ASN A 380 0.06 4.53 -5.57
CA ASN A 380 1.32 5.18 -5.93
C ASN A 380 1.15 6.69 -6.21
N VAL A 381 0.11 7.07 -6.96
CA VAL A 381 -0.21 8.49 -7.22
C VAL A 381 -0.69 9.20 -5.94
N CYS A 382 -1.59 8.58 -5.16
CA CYS A 382 -2.08 9.16 -3.89
C CYS A 382 -0.95 9.40 -2.88
N GLY A 383 0.05 8.51 -2.80
CA GLY A 383 1.22 8.72 -1.94
C GLY A 383 2.06 9.91 -2.34
N ALA A 384 2.31 10.10 -3.64
CA ALA A 384 3.05 11.25 -4.15
C ALA A 384 2.29 12.58 -3.91
N LEU A 385 0.98 12.60 -4.17
CA LEU A 385 0.12 13.76 -3.91
C LEU A 385 0.02 14.10 -2.42
N LEU A 386 0.00 13.10 -1.53
CA LEU A 386 -0.03 13.33 -0.08
C LEU A 386 1.29 13.95 0.42
N VAL A 387 2.45 13.48 -0.06
CA VAL A 387 3.75 14.09 0.27
C VAL A 387 3.81 15.55 -0.23
N LEU A 388 3.33 15.81 -1.44
CA LEU A 388 3.25 17.16 -2.01
C LEU A 388 2.34 18.09 -1.18
N ALA A 389 1.15 17.62 -0.81
CA ALA A 389 0.20 18.39 0.00
C ALA A 389 0.73 18.71 1.40
N ILE A 390 1.39 17.74 2.07
CA ILE A 390 2.04 17.96 3.38
C ILE A 390 3.19 18.97 3.25
N GLY A 391 3.99 18.90 2.18
CA GLY A 391 5.06 19.85 1.90
C GLY A 391 4.55 21.28 1.69
N LEU A 392 3.53 21.45 0.85
CA LEU A 392 2.88 22.74 0.60
C LEU A 392 2.24 23.32 1.86
N PHE A 393 1.52 22.52 2.65
CA PHE A 393 0.87 22.95 3.89
C PHE A 393 1.87 23.56 4.89
N TRP A 394 2.98 22.86 5.18
CA TRP A 394 4.00 23.37 6.12
C TRP A 394 4.80 24.53 5.54
N LEU A 395 4.97 24.61 4.21
CA LEU A 395 5.60 25.74 3.53
C LEU A 395 4.76 27.02 3.63
N THR A 396 3.48 26.97 3.25
CA THR A 396 2.54 28.09 3.37
C THR A 396 2.40 28.55 4.83
N LEU A 397 2.27 27.63 5.78
CA LEU A 397 2.18 27.99 7.20
C LEU A 397 3.46 28.66 7.72
N LEU A 398 4.63 28.23 7.26
CA LEU A 398 5.91 28.87 7.60
C LEU A 398 6.05 30.25 6.95
N GLN A 399 5.61 30.42 5.71
CA GLN A 399 5.57 31.74 5.04
C GLN A 399 4.68 32.72 5.81
N ILE A 400 3.47 32.31 6.21
CA ILE A 400 2.57 33.13 7.04
C ILE A 400 3.27 33.53 8.34
N LEU A 401 3.89 32.59 9.06
CA LEU A 401 4.57 32.88 10.34
C LEU A 401 5.80 33.82 10.17
N VAL A 402 6.60 33.63 9.12
CA VAL A 402 7.81 34.42 8.86
C VAL A 402 7.47 35.82 8.35
N PHE A 403 6.53 35.95 7.42
CA PHE A 403 6.23 37.20 6.71
C PHE A 403 5.01 37.97 7.24
N SER A 404 4.20 37.41 8.15
CA SER A 404 3.05 38.13 8.71
C SER A 404 3.44 39.50 9.31
N THR A 405 2.75 40.52 8.81
CA THR A 405 2.77 41.91 9.27
C THR A 405 1.99 42.12 10.57
N ASN A 406 1.01 41.24 10.85
CA ASN A 406 0.16 41.29 12.04
C ASN A 406 0.85 40.69 13.28
N VAL A 407 2.06 41.16 13.59
CA VAL A 407 2.93 40.65 14.67
C VAL A 407 2.28 40.75 16.05
N HIS A 408 1.36 41.70 16.23
CA HIS A 408 0.64 41.96 17.48
C HIS A 408 -0.26 40.81 17.96
N VAL A 409 -0.59 39.83 17.10
CA VAL A 409 -1.45 38.69 17.43
C VAL A 409 -0.73 37.64 18.30
N ILE A 410 0.62 37.60 18.29
CA ILE A 410 1.41 36.64 19.10
C ILE A 410 2.47 37.41 19.92
N PRO A 411 2.17 37.75 21.19
CA PRO A 411 3.10 38.47 22.06
C PRO A 411 4.47 37.78 22.19
N GLY A 412 5.54 38.53 21.97
CA GLY A 412 6.93 38.08 22.16
C GLY A 412 7.67 37.57 20.92
N LEU A 413 7.03 37.51 19.74
CA LEU A 413 7.74 37.20 18.50
C LEU A 413 8.63 38.37 18.02
N PRO A 414 9.82 38.12 17.45
CA PRO A 414 10.64 39.16 16.82
C PRO A 414 9.91 39.85 15.66
N ALA A 415 10.02 41.18 15.59
CA ALA A 415 9.43 41.97 14.51
C ALA A 415 9.97 41.58 13.13
N ALA A 416 11.29 41.42 12.99
CA ALA A 416 11.95 41.17 11.71
C ALA A 416 11.79 39.71 11.22
N PRO A 417 11.33 39.48 9.96
CA PRO A 417 11.13 38.14 9.38
C PRO A 417 12.37 37.22 9.48
N TRP A 418 13.57 37.76 9.22
CA TRP A 418 14.80 36.97 9.27
C TRP A 418 15.10 36.40 10.66
N MET A 419 14.70 37.09 11.73
CA MET A 419 14.87 36.62 13.11
C MET A 419 13.93 35.45 13.42
N ARG A 420 12.67 35.51 12.93
CA ARG A 420 11.70 34.41 13.06
C ARG A 420 12.20 33.17 12.34
N TRP A 421 12.61 33.32 11.07
CA TRP A 421 13.18 32.24 10.26
C TRP A 421 14.45 31.65 10.90
N ALA A 422 15.36 32.49 11.40
CA ALA A 422 16.60 32.03 12.04
C ALA A 422 16.31 31.24 13.32
N ALA A 423 15.38 31.70 14.17
CA ALA A 423 14.98 30.97 15.37
C ALA A 423 14.38 29.60 15.05
N ILE A 424 13.51 29.52 14.04
CA ILE A 424 12.89 28.26 13.58
C ILE A 424 13.95 27.33 12.99
N LEU A 425 14.81 27.81 12.09
CA LEU A 425 15.88 27.00 11.50
C LEU A 425 16.85 26.47 12.56
N LEU A 426 17.27 27.30 13.52
CA LEU A 426 18.15 26.89 14.62
C LEU A 426 17.49 25.83 15.50
N GLY A 427 16.21 26.00 15.84
CA GLY A 427 15.44 25.01 16.61
C GLY A 427 15.32 23.66 15.89
N VAL A 428 14.97 23.68 14.60
CA VAL A 428 14.85 22.47 13.77
C VAL A 428 16.21 21.80 13.59
N VAL A 429 17.27 22.54 13.24
CA VAL A 429 18.61 21.97 13.06
C VAL A 429 19.16 21.40 14.37
N ALA A 430 18.94 22.07 15.51
CA ALA A 430 19.31 21.53 16.81
C ALA A 430 18.56 20.22 17.12
N TYR A 431 17.25 20.17 16.90
CA TYR A 431 16.44 18.96 17.09
C TYR A 431 16.93 17.80 16.21
N LEU A 432 17.12 18.04 14.91
CA LEU A 432 17.57 17.03 13.95
C LEU A 432 18.96 16.48 14.33
N LEU A 433 19.91 17.34 14.69
CA LEU A 433 21.26 16.91 15.08
C LEU A 433 21.29 16.13 16.41
N LEU A 434 20.47 16.52 17.39
CA LEU A 434 20.35 15.82 18.67
C LEU A 434 19.66 14.46 18.51
N ASN A 435 18.57 14.39 17.75
CA ASN A 435 17.72 13.21 17.65
C ASN A 435 18.07 12.27 16.46
N GLY A 436 19.00 12.66 15.58
CA GLY A 436 19.38 11.89 14.39
C GLY A 436 20.24 10.64 14.66
N LEU A 437 20.72 10.46 15.89
CA LEU A 437 21.58 9.35 16.32
C LEU A 437 20.82 8.04 16.60
N ASP A 438 19.55 8.11 17.00
CA ASP A 438 18.74 6.93 17.34
C ASP A 438 17.96 6.39 16.12
N LEU A 439 18.66 5.61 15.28
CA LEU A 439 18.05 4.89 14.17
C LEU A 439 16.92 3.94 14.63
N GLN A 440 16.98 3.40 15.84
CA GLN A 440 15.97 2.48 16.37
C GLN A 440 14.64 3.18 16.66
N GLN A 441 14.60 4.52 16.73
CA GLN A 441 13.35 5.27 16.81
C GLN A 441 12.43 4.97 15.61
N LEU A 442 12.98 4.79 14.39
CA LEU A 442 12.20 4.43 13.20
C LEU A 442 11.55 3.05 13.30
N ASN A 443 12.16 2.12 14.05
CA ASN A 443 11.60 0.81 14.34
C ASN A 443 10.55 0.90 15.47
N ARG A 444 10.78 1.77 16.47
CA ARG A 444 9.84 2.03 17.57
C ARG A 444 8.60 2.83 17.14
N SER A 445 8.60 3.47 15.96
CA SER A 445 7.45 4.15 15.35
C SER A 445 6.75 3.33 14.25
N SER A 446 6.97 2.02 14.20
CA SER A 446 6.27 1.08 13.31
C SER A 446 5.46 0.04 14.09
N LEU A 447 4.73 -0.83 13.38
CA LEU A 447 4.00 -1.95 13.98
C LEU A 447 4.92 -3.12 14.41
N HIS A 448 6.21 -3.08 14.04
CA HIS A 448 7.16 -4.17 14.24
C HIS A 448 7.21 -4.67 15.69
N PHE A 449 7.30 -3.77 16.68
CA PHE A 449 7.37 -4.17 18.09
C PHE A 449 6.08 -4.80 18.63
N PHE A 450 4.91 -4.33 18.18
CA PHE A 450 3.63 -4.98 18.51
C PHE A 450 3.63 -6.42 17.98
N TYR A 451 3.93 -6.56 16.69
CA TYR A 451 3.95 -7.84 15.98
C TYR A 451 4.96 -8.84 16.58
N ARG A 452 6.22 -8.42 16.79
CA ARG A 452 7.25 -9.18 17.54
C ARG A 452 6.74 -9.65 18.90
N SER A 453 6.07 -8.77 19.66
CA SER A 453 5.58 -9.14 20.99
C SER A 453 4.52 -10.26 20.96
N ARG A 454 3.71 -10.33 19.90
CA ARG A 454 2.67 -11.37 19.73
C ARG A 454 3.31 -12.69 19.33
N LEU A 455 4.21 -12.68 18.33
CA LEU A 455 4.99 -13.86 17.93
C LEU A 455 5.82 -14.45 19.09
N ALA A 456 6.46 -13.59 19.88
CA ALA A 456 7.22 -14.02 21.06
C ALA A 456 6.35 -14.79 22.07
N ARG A 457 5.16 -14.28 22.39
CA ARG A 457 4.29 -14.82 23.44
C ARG A 457 3.50 -16.04 23.04
N THR A 458 3.28 -16.28 21.74
CA THR A 458 2.57 -17.48 21.24
C THR A 458 3.52 -18.58 20.79
N TYR A 459 4.54 -18.26 20.00
CA TYR A 459 5.39 -19.27 19.34
C TYR A 459 6.76 -19.43 20.02
N VAL A 460 7.47 -18.34 20.31
CA VAL A 460 8.83 -18.43 20.89
C VAL A 460 8.82 -18.83 22.37
N SER A 461 7.72 -18.54 23.07
CA SER A 461 7.51 -18.84 24.49
C SER A 461 7.36 -20.33 24.81
N VAL A 462 7.19 -21.23 23.83
CA VAL A 462 6.96 -22.67 24.10
C VAL A 462 8.09 -23.36 24.87
N GLY A 463 9.31 -22.81 24.82
CA GLY A 463 10.45 -23.22 25.65
C GLY A 463 10.67 -22.34 26.90
N ASN A 464 9.62 -21.69 27.41
CA ASN A 464 9.61 -20.89 28.65
C ASN A 464 8.85 -21.65 29.76
N ASP A 465 9.32 -22.84 30.10
CA ASP A 465 8.80 -23.65 31.18
C ASP A 465 9.65 -23.57 32.47
N ARG A 466 9.09 -24.02 33.59
CA ARG A 466 9.73 -24.04 34.91
C ARG A 466 11.00 -24.90 34.98
N ARG A 467 11.19 -25.86 34.07
CA ARG A 467 12.39 -26.71 34.00
C ARG A 467 13.55 -25.93 33.36
N ALA A 468 13.26 -25.09 32.37
CA ALA A 468 14.22 -24.18 31.75
C ALA A 468 14.46 -22.86 32.52
N GLN A 469 13.49 -22.38 33.30
CA GLN A 469 13.57 -21.11 34.05
C GLN A 469 12.89 -21.20 35.43
N ALA A 470 13.66 -20.98 36.51
CA ALA A 470 13.15 -21.08 37.88
C ALA A 470 12.11 -20.00 38.27
N THR A 471 12.05 -18.88 37.54
CA THR A 471 11.06 -17.80 37.74
C THR A 471 10.64 -17.21 36.41
N ASN A 472 9.47 -16.54 36.37
CA ASN A 472 8.93 -15.89 35.15
C ASN A 472 8.71 -16.86 33.96
N TYR A 473 8.53 -18.14 34.26
CA TYR A 473 8.08 -19.15 33.31
C TYR A 473 6.62 -18.90 32.89
N ARG A 474 6.28 -19.31 31.66
CA ARG A 474 4.93 -19.29 31.11
C ARG A 474 4.16 -20.57 31.45
N PHE A 475 4.87 -21.70 31.42
CA PHE A 475 4.32 -23.04 31.63
C PHE A 475 4.90 -23.64 32.93
N VAL A 476 4.04 -24.17 33.80
CA VAL A 476 4.47 -24.82 35.05
C VAL A 476 5.22 -26.13 34.77
N ASP A 477 4.78 -26.86 33.75
CA ASP A 477 5.38 -28.09 33.24
C ASP A 477 5.74 -27.90 31.76
N SER A 478 6.21 -28.94 31.06
CA SER A 478 6.60 -28.77 29.66
C SER A 478 5.38 -28.78 28.75
N VAL A 479 5.44 -27.99 27.67
CA VAL A 479 4.44 -28.03 26.59
C VAL A 479 4.38 -29.39 25.87
N LEU A 480 5.41 -30.23 26.03
CA LEU A 480 5.43 -31.60 25.49
C LEU A 480 4.60 -32.56 26.35
N ASP A 481 4.28 -32.23 27.60
CA ASP A 481 3.49 -33.09 28.48
C ASP A 481 2.01 -33.13 28.03
N GLU A 482 1.25 -34.11 28.53
CA GLU A 482 -0.18 -34.31 28.24
C GLU A 482 -1.05 -33.13 28.75
N SER A 483 -2.00 -32.70 27.91
CA SER A 483 -2.91 -31.57 28.11
C SER A 483 -4.10 -31.89 29.02
N THR A 484 -3.84 -32.03 30.32
CA THR A 484 -4.90 -32.15 31.33
C THR A 484 -5.45 -30.78 31.75
N PRO A 485 -6.75 -30.67 32.13
CA PRO A 485 -7.34 -29.40 32.60
C PRO A 485 -6.62 -28.76 33.79
N ALA A 486 -5.97 -29.55 34.63
CA ALA A 486 -5.16 -29.05 35.75
C ALA A 486 -3.89 -28.35 35.25
N ARG A 487 -3.15 -28.96 34.32
CA ARG A 487 -1.95 -28.35 33.73
C ARG A 487 -2.25 -27.09 32.94
N THR A 488 -3.39 -27.06 32.23
CA THR A 488 -3.73 -25.92 31.37
C THR A 488 -4.28 -24.72 32.15
N ALA A 489 -4.88 -24.93 33.33
CA ALA A 489 -5.35 -23.87 34.21
C ALA A 489 -4.21 -22.97 34.75
N ASP A 490 -3.03 -23.53 35.03
CA ASP A 490 -1.88 -22.79 35.59
C ASP A 490 -1.02 -22.07 34.53
N ILE A 491 -1.37 -22.16 33.24
CA ILE A 491 -0.59 -21.53 32.15
C ILE A 491 -0.80 -20.01 32.13
N ARG A 492 0.30 -19.26 32.12
CA ARG A 492 0.28 -17.79 32.09
C ARG A 492 -0.27 -17.28 30.77
N LYS A 493 -1.19 -16.30 30.82
CA LYS A 493 -2.00 -15.86 29.68
C LYS A 493 -1.11 -15.28 28.58
N VAL A 494 -1.44 -15.55 27.31
CA VAL A 494 -0.73 -14.99 26.14
C VAL A 494 -0.69 -13.44 26.14
N THR A 495 -1.64 -12.81 26.83
CA THR A 495 -1.70 -11.36 27.01
C THR A 495 -0.62 -10.81 27.95
N GLU A 496 -0.11 -11.63 28.88
CA GLU A 496 0.99 -11.28 29.79
C GLU A 496 2.34 -11.34 29.06
N GLN A 497 3.25 -10.40 29.36
CA GLN A 497 4.62 -10.38 28.82
C GLN A 497 5.62 -10.87 29.87
N LEU A 498 6.35 -11.94 29.58
CA LEU A 498 7.32 -12.54 30.51
C LEU A 498 8.75 -12.43 29.95
N LYS A 499 9.73 -12.28 30.85
CA LYS A 499 11.14 -11.99 30.50
C LYS A 499 11.79 -13.06 29.60
N HIS A 500 11.31 -14.30 29.66
CA HIS A 500 11.92 -15.46 29.01
C HIS A 500 11.06 -16.05 27.87
N ASP A 501 10.04 -15.32 27.42
CA ASP A 501 9.28 -15.67 26.20
C ASP A 501 10.14 -15.53 24.92
N ASP A 502 11.03 -14.54 24.90
CA ASP A 502 12.05 -14.32 23.86
C ASP A 502 13.44 -14.71 24.39
N VAL A 503 14.39 -15.00 23.51
CA VAL A 503 15.73 -15.50 23.86
C VAL A 503 16.80 -14.87 22.97
N ALA A 504 17.99 -14.61 23.52
CA ALA A 504 19.12 -14.11 22.74
C ALA A 504 19.49 -15.12 21.64
N LEU A 505 19.89 -14.62 20.46
CA LEU A 505 20.07 -15.49 19.31
C LEU A 505 21.29 -16.43 19.48
N GLY A 506 22.33 -16.01 20.20
CA GLY A 506 23.47 -16.87 20.56
C GLY A 506 23.12 -18.01 21.54
N ASP A 507 22.13 -17.81 22.42
CA ASP A 507 21.67 -18.85 23.37
C ASP A 507 20.79 -19.91 22.69
N TYR A 508 20.23 -19.59 21.52
CA TYR A 508 19.26 -20.42 20.80
C TYR A 508 19.95 -21.56 20.02
N GLN A 509 20.37 -22.59 20.75
CA GLN A 509 21.16 -23.71 20.22
C GLN A 509 20.36 -25.02 20.20
N PRO A 510 19.30 -25.17 19.35
CA PRO A 510 18.52 -26.41 19.26
C PRO A 510 19.37 -27.61 18.83
N TYR A 511 20.42 -27.38 18.05
CA TYR A 511 21.37 -28.38 17.58
C TYR A 511 22.10 -29.11 18.72
N ALA A 512 22.38 -28.43 19.84
CA ALA A 512 22.98 -29.06 21.02
C ALA A 512 22.09 -30.14 21.67
N ALA A 513 20.78 -30.10 21.39
CA ALA A 513 19.79 -31.10 21.84
C ALA A 513 19.50 -32.18 20.79
N GLY A 514 20.07 -32.09 19.59
CA GLY A 514 19.68 -32.89 18.42
C GLY A 514 18.53 -32.29 17.59
N GLY A 515 18.07 -31.07 17.86
CA GLY A 515 17.19 -30.34 16.96
C GLY A 515 17.91 -29.88 15.68
N PRO A 516 17.21 -29.46 14.62
CA PRO A 516 17.86 -28.97 13.40
C PRO A 516 18.58 -27.63 13.61
N ILE A 517 19.59 -27.34 12.79
CA ILE A 517 20.18 -25.99 12.69
C ILE A 517 19.15 -25.07 12.02
N HIS A 518 18.62 -24.09 12.75
CA HIS A 518 17.58 -23.18 12.26
C HIS A 518 18.20 -21.96 11.55
N LEU A 519 17.86 -21.81 10.27
CA LEU A 519 18.22 -20.75 9.35
C LEU A 519 16.98 -19.88 9.09
N ILE A 520 16.99 -18.63 9.53
CA ILE A 520 15.89 -17.67 9.40
C ILE A 520 16.19 -16.74 8.22
N ASN A 521 15.34 -16.75 7.18
CA ASN A 521 15.59 -16.00 5.97
C ASN A 521 14.82 -14.67 5.93
N CYS A 522 15.48 -13.62 5.47
CA CYS A 522 15.00 -12.25 5.37
C CYS A 522 15.43 -11.64 4.02
N CYS A 523 14.84 -10.51 3.63
CA CYS A 523 15.25 -9.74 2.45
C CYS A 523 15.88 -8.40 2.87
N ILE A 524 17.15 -8.18 2.52
CA ILE A 524 17.74 -6.83 2.51
C ILE A 524 17.25 -6.14 1.25
N ASN A 525 16.54 -5.02 1.41
CA ASN A 525 16.01 -4.26 0.28
C ASN A 525 17.12 -3.47 -0.41
N GLN A 526 17.14 -3.52 -1.74
CA GLN A 526 18.13 -2.88 -2.60
C GLN A 526 17.49 -2.48 -3.94
N THR A 527 16.75 -1.37 -3.95
CA THR A 527 16.19 -0.78 -5.19
C THR A 527 17.25 -0.09 -6.05
N ARG A 528 18.47 0.12 -5.52
CA ARG A 528 19.63 0.61 -6.27
C ARG A 528 20.86 -0.24 -5.97
N ASP A 529 21.53 -0.78 -6.99
CA ASP A 529 22.81 -1.50 -6.85
C ASP A 529 23.90 -0.54 -6.36
N ASP A 530 24.51 -0.85 -5.21
CA ASP A 530 25.59 -0.05 -4.59
C ASP A 530 26.97 -0.23 -5.22
N ARG A 531 27.13 -1.25 -6.08
CA ARG A 531 28.36 -1.56 -6.80
C ARG A 531 28.48 -0.78 -8.10
N THR A 532 27.36 -0.64 -8.81
CA THR A 532 27.29 0.03 -10.12
C THR A 532 26.54 1.37 -10.09
N GLY A 533 25.73 1.62 -9.06
CA GLY A 533 24.87 2.79 -8.97
C GLY A 533 23.60 2.71 -9.83
N THR A 534 23.31 1.58 -10.47
CA THR A 534 22.12 1.40 -11.34
C THR A 534 20.86 1.15 -10.52
N PHE A 535 19.69 1.44 -11.12
CA PHE A 535 18.40 1.03 -10.56
C PHE A 535 18.22 -0.47 -10.74
N ASN A 536 17.90 -1.17 -9.66
CA ASN A 536 17.61 -2.60 -9.67
C ASN A 536 16.12 -2.77 -9.98
N ALA A 537 15.77 -2.98 -11.25
CA ALA A 537 14.37 -3.03 -11.68
C ALA A 537 13.62 -4.28 -11.16
N ASP A 538 14.29 -5.44 -11.18
CA ASP A 538 13.61 -6.73 -11.06
C ASP A 538 13.73 -7.35 -9.66
N ARG A 539 14.97 -7.55 -9.17
CA ARG A 539 15.21 -8.26 -7.89
C ARG A 539 14.92 -7.38 -6.68
N LYS A 540 15.32 -6.10 -6.75
CA LYS A 540 15.17 -5.06 -5.71
C LYS A 540 15.60 -5.48 -4.28
N GLY A 541 16.40 -6.54 -4.12
CA GLY A 541 16.83 -7.05 -2.82
C GLY A 541 17.75 -8.25 -2.89
N VAL A 542 18.27 -8.66 -1.74
CA VAL A 542 19.26 -9.73 -1.53
C VAL A 542 18.84 -10.60 -0.34
N CYS A 543 19.02 -11.91 -0.44
CA CYS A 543 18.78 -12.83 0.68
C CYS A 543 19.71 -12.52 1.87
N LEU A 544 19.14 -12.53 3.06
CA LEU A 544 19.85 -12.46 4.34
C LEU A 544 19.43 -13.67 5.18
N THR A 545 20.36 -14.58 5.43
CA THR A 545 20.11 -15.75 6.29
C THR A 545 20.76 -15.52 7.64
N VAL A 546 19.99 -15.69 8.72
CA VAL A 546 20.40 -15.43 10.09
C VAL A 546 20.18 -16.69 10.92
N SER A 547 21.17 -17.07 11.74
CA SER A 547 21.07 -18.23 12.63
C SER A 547 21.76 -17.96 13.96
N ALA A 548 21.67 -18.89 14.89
CA ALA A 548 22.46 -18.88 16.12
C ALA A 548 23.98 -18.99 15.88
N LEU A 549 24.42 -19.31 14.66
CA LEU A 549 25.83 -19.44 14.28
C LEU A 549 26.39 -18.20 13.56
N GLY A 550 25.55 -17.22 13.19
CA GLY A 550 25.99 -16.00 12.52
C GLY A 550 25.03 -15.50 11.44
N ILE A 551 25.61 -14.81 10.45
CA ILE A 551 24.90 -14.13 9.36
C ILE A 551 25.54 -14.47 8.02
N GLU A 552 24.69 -14.66 7.02
CA GLU A 552 25.05 -14.84 5.62
C GLU A 552 24.32 -13.83 4.73
N VAL A 553 24.99 -13.30 3.70
CA VAL A 553 24.44 -12.32 2.76
C VAL A 553 24.55 -12.83 1.33
N GLY A 554 23.41 -13.20 0.73
CA GLY A 554 23.33 -13.77 -0.61
C GLY A 554 24.27 -14.98 -0.78
N THR A 555 25.08 -14.94 -1.84
CA THR A 555 26.06 -15.97 -2.19
C THR A 555 27.38 -15.91 -1.38
N GLN A 556 27.59 -14.88 -0.54
CA GLN A 556 28.82 -14.77 0.27
C GLN A 556 28.84 -15.83 1.39
N PRO A 557 30.02 -16.34 1.80
CA PRO A 557 30.12 -17.27 2.92
C PRO A 557 29.63 -16.65 4.24
N PRO A 558 29.36 -17.46 5.29
CA PRO A 558 29.10 -16.95 6.64
C PRO A 558 30.20 -15.98 7.10
N SER A 559 29.81 -14.89 7.75
CA SER A 559 30.77 -13.86 8.21
C SER A 559 31.19 -14.07 9.67
N ASP A 560 32.47 -13.86 9.96
CA ASP A 560 33.07 -13.98 11.31
C ASP A 560 32.56 -12.92 12.32
N ALA A 561 31.77 -11.93 11.90
CA ALA A 561 31.27 -10.83 12.73
C ALA A 561 30.07 -11.25 13.61
N VAL A 562 30.23 -12.33 14.37
CA VAL A 562 29.13 -13.10 14.98
C VAL A 562 28.81 -12.66 16.42
N GLU A 563 29.81 -12.43 17.26
CA GLU A 563 29.63 -12.45 18.73
C GLU A 563 28.81 -11.27 19.28
N ASP A 564 29.10 -10.02 18.85
CA ASP A 564 28.33 -8.84 19.27
C ASP A 564 26.90 -8.86 18.72
N PHE A 565 26.70 -9.47 17.54
CA PHE A 565 25.37 -9.64 16.97
C PHE A 565 24.53 -10.65 17.76
N GLN A 566 25.06 -11.84 18.04
CA GLN A 566 24.41 -12.89 18.84
C GLN A 566 23.91 -12.41 20.20
N LYS A 567 24.64 -11.50 20.86
CA LYS A 567 24.33 -10.95 22.19
C LYS A 567 23.16 -9.95 22.19
N HIS A 568 22.95 -9.23 21.09
CA HIS A 568 21.95 -8.16 21.00
C HIS A 568 20.75 -8.54 20.12
N ALA A 569 20.91 -9.48 19.20
CA ALA A 569 19.82 -10.10 18.45
C ALA A 569 19.03 -11.08 19.32
N THR A 570 17.72 -11.19 19.07
CA THR A 570 16.88 -12.21 19.69
C THR A 570 16.15 -13.03 18.63
N LEU A 571 15.69 -14.22 19.02
CA LEU A 571 14.93 -15.10 18.14
C LEU A 571 13.62 -14.46 17.66
N ALA A 572 12.79 -13.93 18.56
CA ALA A 572 11.52 -13.32 18.16
C ALA A 572 11.71 -12.06 17.28
N GLN A 573 12.85 -11.36 17.42
CA GLN A 573 13.17 -10.26 16.51
C GLN A 573 13.35 -10.76 15.07
N TRP A 574 14.22 -11.73 14.84
CA TRP A 574 14.53 -12.19 13.48
C TRP A 574 13.37 -12.96 12.84
N VAL A 575 12.58 -13.68 13.64
CA VAL A 575 11.30 -14.26 13.18
C VAL A 575 10.30 -13.16 12.77
N ALA A 576 10.19 -12.06 13.54
CA ALA A 576 9.30 -10.95 13.19
C ALA A 576 9.80 -10.09 12.02
N ILE A 577 11.12 -10.03 11.76
CA ILE A 577 11.69 -9.43 10.54
C ILE A 577 11.41 -10.36 9.35
N SER A 578 11.62 -11.67 9.52
CA SER A 578 11.33 -12.69 8.50
C SER A 578 9.85 -12.74 8.12
N GLY A 579 8.94 -12.36 9.02
CA GLY A 579 7.50 -12.21 8.79
C GLY A 579 7.00 -10.80 8.46
N ALA A 580 7.89 -9.85 8.15
CA ALA A 580 7.53 -8.45 7.91
C ALA A 580 6.92 -8.20 6.50
N ALA A 581 5.87 -8.96 6.14
CA ALA A 581 5.27 -9.02 4.81
C ALA A 581 4.58 -7.74 4.30
N ILE A 582 4.47 -6.71 5.15
CA ILE A 582 3.89 -5.41 4.80
C ILE A 582 4.88 -4.32 5.21
N GLY A 583 5.44 -3.62 4.22
CA GLY A 583 6.47 -2.62 4.45
C GLY A 583 6.71 -1.70 3.26
N THR A 584 7.53 -0.69 3.50
CA THR A 584 7.92 0.31 2.49
C THR A 584 8.93 -0.25 1.48
N GLY A 585 9.76 -1.20 1.92
CA GLY A 585 10.53 -2.12 1.08
C GLY A 585 9.95 -3.53 1.15
N MET A 586 9.62 -4.08 -0.02
CA MET A 586 9.05 -5.42 -0.22
C MET A 586 9.76 -6.15 -1.39
N GLY A 587 11.09 -6.00 -1.49
CA GLY A 587 11.91 -6.60 -2.55
C GLY A 587 11.38 -6.22 -3.93
N SER A 588 11.20 -7.21 -4.82
CA SER A 588 10.64 -7.04 -6.18
C SER A 588 9.33 -6.22 -6.21
N PHE A 589 8.48 -6.38 -5.19
CA PHE A 589 7.18 -5.72 -5.06
C PHE A 589 7.25 -4.26 -4.57
N THR A 590 8.45 -3.73 -4.30
CA THR A 590 8.65 -2.35 -3.81
C THR A 590 8.19 -1.30 -4.82
N ASN A 591 7.35 -0.35 -4.36
CA ASN A 591 6.78 0.77 -5.11
C ASN A 591 6.81 2.05 -4.24
N SER A 592 7.25 3.18 -4.79
CA SER A 592 7.64 4.37 -4.02
C SER A 592 6.48 5.16 -3.41
N GLY A 593 5.36 5.34 -4.10
CA GLY A 593 4.19 6.02 -3.55
C GLY A 593 3.42 5.17 -2.53
N LEU A 594 3.40 3.85 -2.70
CA LEU A 594 2.90 2.94 -1.67
C LEU A 594 3.79 2.99 -0.42
N ALA A 595 5.11 3.06 -0.60
CA ALA A 595 6.06 3.28 0.49
C ALA A 595 5.81 4.61 1.22
N ALA A 596 5.53 5.70 0.49
CA ALA A 596 5.13 6.97 1.11
C ALA A 596 3.85 6.83 1.95
N LEU A 597 2.80 6.14 1.46
CA LEU A 597 1.58 5.89 2.23
C LEU A 597 1.83 5.03 3.48
N MET A 598 2.58 3.94 3.36
CA MET A 598 2.92 3.06 4.50
C MET A 598 3.84 3.75 5.51
N PHE A 599 4.75 4.61 5.04
CA PHE A 599 5.61 5.42 5.89
C PHE A 599 4.79 6.46 6.67
N LEU A 600 4.05 7.34 5.98
CA LEU A 600 3.27 8.43 6.60
C LEU A 600 2.17 7.90 7.53
N SER A 601 1.56 6.76 7.21
CA SER A 601 0.57 6.11 8.08
C SER A 601 1.21 5.40 9.29
N GLY A 602 2.49 5.03 9.20
CA GLY A 602 3.17 4.14 10.14
C GLY A 602 2.73 2.67 10.05
N LEU A 603 1.95 2.28 9.04
CA LEU A 603 1.46 0.91 8.84
C LEU A 603 2.51 0.08 8.10
N ARG A 604 3.59 -0.28 8.81
CA ARG A 604 4.75 -1.01 8.28
C ARG A 604 5.40 -1.91 9.34
N LEU A 605 5.95 -3.04 8.91
CA LEU A 605 6.60 -4.07 9.75
C LEU A 605 8.11 -4.19 9.53
N GLY A 606 8.62 -3.70 8.40
CA GLY A 606 10.06 -3.75 8.06
C GLY A 606 10.93 -2.93 9.02
N TYR A 607 12.23 -3.24 9.03
CA TYR A 607 13.13 -2.95 10.13
C TYR A 607 14.48 -2.39 9.66
N TRP A 608 14.89 -1.25 10.22
CA TRP A 608 16.22 -0.68 10.02
C TRP A 608 17.25 -1.33 10.94
N GLN A 609 18.17 -2.10 10.36
CA GLN A 609 19.31 -2.71 11.03
C GLN A 609 20.58 -1.90 10.69
N ARG A 610 21.46 -1.63 11.67
CA ARG A 610 22.83 -1.18 11.36
C ARG A 610 23.62 -2.38 10.85
N ASP A 611 24.39 -2.20 9.79
CA ASP A 611 25.24 -3.25 9.22
C ASP A 611 26.11 -3.89 10.32
N PRO A 612 25.90 -5.17 10.66
CA PRO A 612 26.62 -5.84 11.74
C PRO A 612 28.02 -6.30 11.33
N LEU A 613 28.32 -6.35 10.02
CA LEU A 613 29.58 -6.82 9.45
C LEU A 613 30.60 -5.68 9.33
N LYS A 614 30.14 -4.44 9.14
CA LYS A 614 30.99 -3.24 9.14
C LYS A 614 31.41 -2.81 10.55
N LYS A 615 32.62 -3.17 10.95
CA LYS A 615 33.31 -2.55 12.10
C LYS A 615 33.37 -1.01 11.93
N PRO A 616 33.01 -0.22 12.97
CA PRO A 616 32.86 1.23 12.85
C PRO A 616 34.16 1.90 12.38
N HIS A 617 34.10 2.56 11.23
CA HIS A 617 35.29 2.92 10.46
C HIS A 617 35.93 4.24 10.93
N ALA A 618 36.97 4.13 11.75
CA ALA A 618 37.82 5.26 12.19
C ALA A 618 38.77 5.79 11.08
N GLN A 619 38.26 6.06 9.88
CA GLN A 619 39.06 6.61 8.77
C GLN A 619 39.19 8.13 8.84
N ARG A 620 40.41 8.61 9.11
CA ARG A 620 40.80 10.03 9.08
C ARG A 620 40.86 10.56 7.63
N GLY A 621 39.75 11.10 7.13
CA GLY A 621 39.72 11.94 5.93
C GLY A 621 39.93 13.42 6.28
N GLY A 622 40.83 14.11 5.58
CA GLY A 622 41.07 15.55 5.76
C GLY A 622 40.14 16.45 4.94
N GLY A 623 40.06 17.74 5.30
CA GLY A 623 39.29 18.76 4.58
C GLY A 623 37.78 18.73 4.81
N TRP A 624 37.01 19.38 3.92
CA TRP A 624 35.55 19.55 4.03
C TRP A 624 34.77 18.22 4.19
N ALA A 625 35.21 17.15 3.53
CA ALA A 625 34.64 15.81 3.70
C ALA A 625 34.77 15.31 5.14
N GLY A 626 35.86 15.64 5.84
CA GLY A 626 36.06 15.32 7.26
C GLY A 626 35.21 16.16 8.22
N LEU A 627 34.78 17.36 7.82
CA LEU A 627 33.82 18.16 8.59
C LEU A 627 32.41 17.60 8.45
N LEU A 628 31.98 17.30 7.22
CA LEU A 628 30.70 16.63 6.95
C LEU A 628 30.63 15.27 7.66
N ARG A 629 31.73 14.51 7.71
CA ARG A 629 31.82 13.24 8.46
C ARG A 629 31.64 13.34 9.99
N LYS A 630 31.82 14.52 10.58
CA LYS A 630 31.46 14.75 12.01
C LYS A 630 29.96 14.93 12.21
N ILE A 631 29.26 15.39 11.18
CA ILE A 631 27.80 15.62 11.17
C ILE A 631 27.07 14.34 10.71
N GLU A 632 27.69 13.53 9.86
CA GLU A 632 27.16 12.28 9.29
C GLU A 632 26.39 11.38 10.30
N PRO A 633 26.89 11.10 11.53
CA PRO A 633 26.14 10.30 12.50
C PRO A 633 24.79 10.92 12.91
N GLY A 634 24.76 12.24 13.09
CA GLY A 634 23.58 13.02 13.48
C GLY A 634 22.54 13.21 12.38
N VAL A 635 22.75 12.66 11.18
CA VAL A 635 21.75 12.67 10.09
C VAL A 635 21.37 11.26 9.59
N GLN A 636 21.97 10.19 10.14
CA GLN A 636 21.74 8.82 9.69
C GLN A 636 20.27 8.38 9.77
N LYS A 637 19.56 8.76 10.84
CA LYS A 637 18.11 8.50 10.99
C LYS A 637 17.30 9.19 9.90
N TYR A 638 17.57 10.47 9.63
CA TYR A 638 16.81 11.26 8.65
C TYR A 638 17.07 10.85 7.21
N LEU A 639 18.32 10.48 6.89
CA LEU A 639 18.64 9.85 5.60
C LEU A 639 17.93 8.48 5.46
N ALA A 640 17.80 7.70 6.53
CA ALA A 640 17.08 6.42 6.49
C ALA A 640 15.58 6.63 6.34
N MET A 641 15.03 7.62 7.03
CA MET A 641 13.64 8.04 6.95
C MET A 641 13.24 8.48 5.52
N LEU A 642 14.07 9.30 4.87
CA LEU A 642 13.87 9.71 3.47
C LEU A 642 14.03 8.52 2.50
N SER A 643 15.06 7.67 2.70
CA SER A 643 15.20 6.40 1.96
C SER A 643 13.96 5.52 2.08
N GLU A 644 13.37 5.43 3.27
CA GLU A 644 12.18 4.62 3.53
C GLU A 644 10.92 5.20 2.87
N MET A 645 10.69 6.51 3.04
CA MET A 645 9.50 7.20 2.52
C MET A 645 9.45 7.23 0.98
N PHE A 646 10.61 7.24 0.31
CA PHE A 646 10.70 7.23 -1.17
C PHE A 646 11.13 5.88 -1.76
N ALA A 647 11.19 4.82 -0.95
CA ALA A 647 11.66 3.48 -1.35
C ALA A 647 13.06 3.42 -1.99
N TRP A 648 13.95 4.34 -1.63
CA TRP A 648 15.35 4.35 -2.07
C TRP A 648 16.23 3.57 -1.09
N PHE A 649 16.31 2.26 -1.32
CA PHE A 649 17.10 1.33 -0.52
C PHE A 649 18.44 1.01 -1.22
N PRO A 650 19.59 1.40 -0.65
CA PRO A 650 20.90 1.21 -1.28
C PRO A 650 21.49 -0.20 -1.10
N GLY A 651 21.00 -1.00 -0.14
CA GLY A 651 21.52 -2.35 0.12
C GLY A 651 22.85 -2.40 0.88
N LEU A 652 23.74 -3.31 0.45
CA LEU A 652 24.85 -3.84 1.24
C LEU A 652 25.96 -2.82 1.54
N ARG A 653 26.21 -1.90 0.60
CA ARG A 653 27.13 -0.73 0.65
C ARG A 653 26.94 0.18 1.86
N ASP A 654 25.68 0.42 2.21
CA ASP A 654 25.30 1.38 3.25
C ASP A 654 25.62 0.83 4.65
N PRO A 655 25.93 1.68 5.66
CA PRO A 655 26.00 1.27 7.07
C PRO A 655 24.63 0.88 7.68
N ARG A 656 23.51 1.01 6.95
CA ARG A 656 22.15 0.74 7.39
C ARG A 656 21.41 -0.09 6.34
N TRP A 657 20.85 -1.22 6.73
CA TRP A 657 20.05 -2.08 5.87
C TRP A 657 18.57 -1.96 6.26
N TYR A 658 17.68 -1.82 5.26
CA TYR A 658 16.25 -1.97 5.46
C TYR A 658 15.86 -3.42 5.19
N VAL A 659 15.49 -4.14 6.24
CA VAL A 659 15.22 -5.58 6.21
C VAL A 659 13.72 -5.85 6.32
N SER A 660 13.21 -6.78 5.53
CA SER A 660 11.80 -7.18 5.50
C SER A 660 11.67 -8.71 5.27
N ASP A 661 10.44 -9.19 5.09
CA ASP A 661 10.10 -10.61 4.93
C ASP A 661 11.03 -11.35 3.94
N GLY A 662 11.36 -12.62 4.26
CA GLY A 662 12.16 -13.46 3.39
C GLY A 662 11.52 -13.69 2.02
N GLY A 663 10.20 -13.76 1.96
CA GLY A 663 9.40 -13.95 0.74
C GLY A 663 9.50 -12.83 -0.28
N HIS A 664 9.97 -11.65 0.13
CA HIS A 664 10.34 -10.57 -0.79
C HIS A 664 11.59 -10.90 -1.63
N PHE A 665 12.32 -11.98 -1.31
CA PHE A 665 13.40 -12.53 -2.13
C PHE A 665 13.14 -14.00 -2.50
N ASP A 666 12.96 -14.87 -1.52
CA ASP A 666 12.65 -16.30 -1.70
C ASP A 666 11.62 -16.70 -0.65
N ASN A 667 10.38 -16.97 -1.09
CA ASN A 667 9.32 -17.40 -0.17
C ASN A 667 9.50 -18.87 0.26
N THR A 668 10.21 -19.68 -0.53
CA THR A 668 10.33 -21.12 -0.31
C THR A 668 11.22 -21.48 0.87
N GLY A 669 12.22 -20.63 1.17
CA GLY A 669 13.28 -20.92 2.14
C GLY A 669 14.36 -21.88 1.62
N VAL A 670 14.23 -22.42 0.40
CA VAL A 670 15.16 -23.39 -0.18
C VAL A 670 16.50 -22.75 -0.59
N TYR A 671 16.54 -21.45 -0.89
CA TYR A 671 17.76 -20.76 -1.33
C TYR A 671 18.96 -20.92 -0.37
N ALA A 672 18.73 -20.92 0.95
CA ALA A 672 19.78 -21.10 1.95
C ALA A 672 20.24 -22.57 2.13
N LEU A 673 19.43 -23.54 1.66
CA LEU A 673 19.75 -24.97 1.64
C LEU A 673 20.51 -25.37 0.37
N LEU A 674 20.18 -24.77 -0.79
CA LEU A 674 20.94 -24.94 -2.03
C LEU A 674 22.40 -24.53 -1.87
N LYS A 675 22.64 -23.44 -1.12
CA LYS A 675 23.98 -22.97 -0.76
C LYS A 675 24.83 -24.00 0.00
N ARG A 676 24.16 -24.85 0.79
CA ARG A 676 24.75 -25.97 1.57
C ARG A 676 24.85 -27.27 0.77
N ARG A 677 24.41 -27.27 -0.50
CA ARG A 677 24.48 -28.39 -1.46
C ARG A 677 23.91 -29.71 -0.90
N LEU A 678 22.81 -29.62 -0.15
CA LEU A 678 22.24 -30.78 0.52
C LEU A 678 21.74 -31.84 -0.49
N PRO A 679 21.90 -33.15 -0.19
CA PRO A 679 21.50 -34.21 -1.11
C PRO A 679 20.00 -34.47 -1.07
N LEU A 680 19.32 -34.17 0.05
CA LEU A 680 17.86 -34.14 0.13
C LEU A 680 17.38 -32.84 0.78
N ILE A 681 16.47 -32.15 0.10
CA ILE A 681 15.71 -31.02 0.61
C ILE A 681 14.23 -31.39 0.55
N ILE A 682 13.52 -31.21 1.66
CA ILE A 682 12.06 -31.30 1.76
C ILE A 682 11.53 -29.87 1.89
N MET A 683 10.48 -29.50 1.18
CA MET A 683 9.92 -28.15 1.16
C MET A 683 8.39 -28.20 1.33
N ALA A 684 7.83 -27.36 2.20
CA ALA A 684 6.39 -27.06 2.19
C ALA A 684 6.12 -25.81 1.33
N ASP A 685 5.27 -25.91 0.30
CA ASP A 685 4.91 -24.78 -0.58
C ASP A 685 3.65 -24.05 -0.10
N CYS A 686 3.73 -23.40 1.06
CA CYS A 686 2.60 -22.71 1.70
C CYS A 686 2.36 -21.29 1.17
N GLY A 687 2.91 -20.93 -0.01
CA GLY A 687 2.54 -19.70 -0.75
C GLY A 687 1.02 -19.62 -1.00
N ALA A 688 0.50 -18.44 -1.36
CA ALA A 688 -0.91 -18.30 -1.76
C ALA A 688 -1.01 -18.36 -3.28
N ASP A 689 -1.38 -19.54 -3.79
CA ASP A 689 -1.35 -19.88 -5.20
C ASP A 689 -2.69 -20.49 -5.66
N PRO A 690 -3.79 -19.70 -5.67
CA PRO A 690 -5.14 -20.19 -5.96
C PRO A 690 -5.35 -20.64 -7.41
N THR A 691 -4.35 -20.46 -8.26
CA THR A 691 -4.33 -20.90 -9.67
C THR A 691 -3.26 -21.95 -9.95
N TYR A 692 -2.56 -22.44 -8.91
CA TYR A 692 -1.50 -23.46 -9.00
C TYR A 692 -0.47 -23.17 -10.10
N VAL A 693 0.01 -21.93 -10.19
CA VAL A 693 1.05 -21.51 -11.15
C VAL A 693 2.47 -21.67 -10.60
N PHE A 694 2.62 -22.13 -9.35
CA PHE A 694 3.90 -22.43 -8.69
C PHE A 694 4.92 -21.28 -8.74
N GLY A 695 4.45 -20.03 -8.71
CA GLY A 695 5.28 -18.84 -8.93
C GLY A 695 6.45 -18.67 -7.96
N ASP A 696 6.31 -19.11 -6.71
CA ASP A 696 7.42 -19.12 -5.74
C ASP A 696 8.50 -20.14 -6.10
N VAL A 697 8.10 -21.31 -6.60
CA VAL A 697 9.02 -22.37 -7.07
C VAL A 697 9.68 -21.97 -8.39
N GLU A 698 8.95 -21.35 -9.33
CA GLU A 698 9.50 -20.82 -10.58
C GLU A 698 10.56 -19.73 -10.31
N ASN A 699 10.26 -18.83 -9.37
CA ASN A 699 11.17 -17.81 -8.85
C ASN A 699 12.41 -18.41 -8.15
N LEU A 700 12.25 -19.47 -7.37
CA LEU A 700 13.35 -20.24 -6.77
C LEU A 700 14.26 -20.86 -7.86
N ILE A 701 13.68 -21.59 -8.82
CA ILE A 701 14.42 -22.25 -9.92
C ILE A 701 15.22 -21.23 -10.73
N ARG A 702 14.62 -20.06 -11.00
CA ARG A 702 15.26 -18.94 -11.68
C ARG A 702 16.46 -18.39 -10.89
N LYS A 703 16.33 -18.24 -9.56
CA LYS A 703 17.42 -17.79 -8.69
C LYS A 703 18.52 -18.85 -8.52
N ALA A 704 18.17 -20.12 -8.32
CA ALA A 704 19.10 -21.23 -8.19
C ALA A 704 20.09 -21.29 -9.36
N ARG A 705 19.57 -21.14 -10.59
CA ARG A 705 20.37 -21.13 -11.82
C ARG A 705 21.30 -19.93 -11.93
N ILE A 706 20.86 -18.73 -11.52
CA ILE A 706 21.64 -17.50 -11.66
C ILE A 706 22.70 -17.34 -10.55
N ASP A 707 22.39 -17.77 -9.33
CA ASP A 707 23.18 -17.46 -8.13
C ASP A 707 24.12 -18.59 -7.70
N TYR A 708 23.76 -19.85 -7.99
CA TYR A 708 24.50 -21.04 -7.58
C TYR A 708 24.88 -21.99 -8.73
N ASP A 709 24.58 -21.59 -9.98
CA ASP A 709 24.63 -22.44 -11.18
C ASP A 709 23.92 -23.81 -10.95
N ALA A 710 22.82 -23.76 -10.19
CA ALA A 710 22.08 -24.95 -9.79
C ALA A 710 20.85 -25.16 -10.68
N ALA A 711 20.80 -26.31 -11.36
CA ALA A 711 19.66 -26.74 -12.14
C ALA A 711 18.73 -27.62 -11.31
N ILE A 712 17.43 -27.31 -11.33
CA ILE A 712 16.36 -28.11 -10.71
C ILE A 712 15.49 -28.63 -11.85
N GLU A 713 15.30 -29.95 -11.92
CA GLU A 713 14.60 -30.66 -12.99
C GLU A 713 13.53 -31.59 -12.40
N PHE A 714 12.24 -31.36 -12.68
CA PHE A 714 11.14 -32.22 -12.22
C PHE A 714 11.16 -33.58 -12.92
N VAL A 715 10.79 -34.65 -12.20
CA VAL A 715 10.76 -36.00 -12.74
C VAL A 715 9.33 -36.52 -12.98
N SER A 716 9.21 -37.51 -13.85
CA SER A 716 7.94 -38.05 -14.32
C SER A 716 7.17 -38.80 -13.23
N PRO A 717 5.90 -38.43 -12.95
CA PRO A 717 5.05 -39.19 -12.05
C PRO A 717 4.95 -40.66 -12.43
N ALA A 718 4.84 -40.99 -13.72
CA ALA A 718 4.80 -42.38 -14.18
C ALA A 718 6.09 -43.17 -13.86
N SER A 719 7.26 -42.52 -13.91
CA SER A 719 8.50 -43.13 -13.43
C SER A 719 8.50 -43.29 -11.90
N LEU A 720 7.97 -42.30 -11.16
CA LEU A 720 7.88 -42.39 -9.69
C LEU A 720 6.91 -43.48 -9.23
N THR A 721 5.74 -43.63 -9.86
CA THR A 721 4.81 -44.73 -9.56
C THR A 721 5.46 -46.09 -9.78
N ALA A 722 6.33 -46.22 -10.78
CA ALA A 722 7.10 -47.45 -11.04
C ALA A 722 8.29 -47.69 -10.08
N LEU A 723 8.80 -46.63 -9.42
CA LEU A 723 9.98 -46.68 -8.54
C LEU A 723 9.65 -46.72 -7.04
N ALA A 724 8.59 -46.03 -6.62
CA ALA A 724 8.08 -46.00 -5.25
C ALA A 724 6.95 -47.02 -5.03
N GLY A 725 6.13 -47.26 -6.05
CA GLY A 725 5.00 -48.21 -5.99
C GLY A 725 3.82 -47.72 -5.14
N GLY A 726 2.76 -48.53 -5.16
CA GLY A 726 1.58 -48.37 -4.29
C GLY A 726 0.89 -47.02 -4.37
N GLU A 727 0.27 -46.62 -3.26
CA GLU A 727 -0.48 -45.38 -3.09
C GLU A 727 0.44 -44.15 -3.08
N LEU A 728 1.63 -44.26 -2.46
CA LEU A 728 2.69 -43.25 -2.49
C LEU A 728 3.04 -42.84 -3.94
N GLY A 729 3.06 -43.80 -4.87
CA GLY A 729 3.27 -43.57 -6.28
C GLY A 729 2.19 -42.73 -6.99
N ALA A 730 1.01 -42.56 -6.39
CA ALA A 730 -0.09 -41.73 -6.87
C ALA A 730 -0.17 -40.35 -6.17
N CYS A 731 0.56 -40.16 -5.07
CA CYS A 731 0.74 -38.86 -4.41
C CYS A 731 1.59 -37.88 -5.23
N PHE A 732 2.41 -38.39 -6.16
CA PHE A 732 3.32 -37.58 -6.96
C PHE A 732 2.67 -36.98 -8.21
N GLY A 733 2.89 -35.68 -8.42
CA GLY A 733 2.54 -34.91 -9.61
C GLY A 733 3.68 -34.00 -10.12
N THR A 734 3.36 -33.16 -11.09
CA THR A 734 4.22 -32.08 -11.62
C THR A 734 3.51 -30.73 -11.50
N PRO A 735 4.21 -29.59 -11.70
CA PRO A 735 3.54 -28.28 -11.75
C PRO A 735 2.48 -28.17 -12.86
N ASP A 736 2.55 -29.02 -13.90
CA ASP A 736 1.58 -29.05 -14.98
C ASP A 736 0.34 -29.93 -14.64
N SER A 737 0.47 -30.89 -13.71
CA SER A 737 -0.60 -31.86 -13.39
C SER A 737 -1.39 -31.57 -12.12
N ILE A 738 -0.80 -30.85 -11.16
CA ILE A 738 -1.49 -30.42 -9.93
C ILE A 738 -2.30 -29.16 -10.26
N GLN A 739 -3.62 -29.27 -10.17
CA GLN A 739 -4.59 -28.24 -10.59
C GLN A 739 -5.56 -27.89 -9.42
N PRO A 740 -6.37 -26.82 -9.52
CA PRO A 740 -7.25 -26.40 -8.42
C PRO A 740 -8.33 -27.40 -7.99
N GLU A 741 -8.70 -28.35 -8.86
CA GLU A 741 -9.62 -29.44 -8.56
C GLU A 741 -9.05 -30.44 -7.52
N ARG A 742 -9.93 -31.18 -6.82
CA ARG A 742 -9.49 -32.26 -5.91
C ARG A 742 -8.82 -33.41 -6.69
N GLY A 743 -7.90 -34.10 -6.02
CA GLY A 743 -7.17 -35.24 -6.57
C GLY A 743 -6.05 -35.69 -5.63
N SER A 744 -5.38 -36.81 -5.92
CA SER A 744 -4.36 -37.38 -5.02
C SER A 744 -2.98 -36.71 -5.04
N GLN A 745 -2.73 -35.75 -5.95
CA GLN A 745 -1.38 -35.27 -6.23
C GLN A 745 -0.98 -34.07 -5.36
N SER A 746 -0.41 -34.36 -4.19
CA SER A 746 0.07 -33.39 -3.20
C SER A 746 1.60 -33.26 -3.14
N LEU A 747 2.36 -34.21 -3.71
CA LEU A 747 3.83 -34.25 -3.69
C LEU A 747 4.44 -33.98 -5.07
N LEU A 748 5.61 -33.37 -5.12
CA LEU A 748 6.44 -33.22 -6.32
C LEU A 748 7.88 -33.61 -6.00
N LEU A 749 8.56 -34.30 -6.93
CA LEU A 749 9.99 -34.58 -6.82
C LEU A 749 10.76 -33.97 -8.00
N ALA A 750 11.90 -33.35 -7.69
CA ALA A 750 12.86 -32.85 -8.65
C ALA A 750 14.28 -33.28 -8.28
N ARG A 751 15.16 -33.46 -9.27
CA ARG A 751 16.59 -33.59 -9.03
C ARG A 751 17.28 -32.22 -9.07
N ILE A 752 18.28 -32.05 -8.22
CA ILE A 752 19.11 -30.84 -8.13
C ILE A 752 20.51 -31.18 -8.61
N ARG A 753 21.03 -30.43 -9.58
CA ARG A 753 22.41 -30.50 -10.07
C ARG A 753 23.10 -29.19 -9.72
N TYR A 754 24.05 -29.22 -8.80
CA TYR A 754 24.77 -28.04 -8.33
C TYR A 754 25.94 -27.69 -9.27
N GLY A 755 26.38 -26.43 -9.30
CA GLY A 755 27.44 -25.93 -10.19
C GLY A 755 28.84 -26.54 -9.99
N ASP A 756 29.07 -27.26 -8.88
CA ASP A 756 30.28 -28.06 -8.66
C ASP A 756 30.17 -29.51 -9.17
N GLY A 757 29.06 -29.86 -9.82
CA GLY A 757 28.74 -31.21 -10.28
C GLY A 757 28.14 -32.13 -9.22
N SER A 758 28.00 -31.67 -7.96
CA SER A 758 27.33 -32.44 -6.92
C SER A 758 25.81 -32.55 -7.17
N ARG A 759 25.19 -33.54 -6.53
CA ARG A 759 23.80 -33.97 -6.79
C ARG A 759 22.97 -33.85 -5.53
N GLY A 760 21.70 -33.48 -5.69
CA GLY A 760 20.66 -33.59 -4.67
C GLY A 760 19.29 -33.85 -5.25
N ALA A 761 18.28 -33.80 -4.39
CA ALA A 761 16.87 -33.92 -4.71
C ALA A 761 16.04 -32.93 -3.88
N LEU A 762 14.94 -32.45 -4.46
CA LEU A 762 13.95 -31.56 -3.86
C LEU A 762 12.60 -32.27 -3.86
N LEU A 763 12.10 -32.60 -2.67
CA LEU A 763 10.74 -33.07 -2.43
C LEU A 763 9.90 -31.86 -2.00
N ILE A 764 8.82 -31.57 -2.72
CA ILE A 764 7.89 -30.46 -2.43
C ILE A 764 6.55 -31.03 -1.98
N VAL A 765 6.00 -30.50 -0.90
CA VAL A 765 4.65 -30.74 -0.39
C VAL A 765 3.80 -29.52 -0.74
N LYS A 766 2.86 -29.65 -1.67
CA LYS A 766 1.96 -28.58 -2.10
C LYS A 766 0.64 -28.72 -1.33
N PRO A 767 0.17 -27.70 -0.58
CA PRO A 767 -1.17 -27.70 -0.03
C PRO A 767 -2.20 -27.84 -1.17
N HIS A 768 -2.88 -28.97 -1.19
CA HIS A 768 -3.84 -29.38 -2.20
C HIS A 768 -4.98 -30.17 -1.52
N CYS A 769 -6.19 -30.18 -2.09
CA CYS A 769 -7.32 -30.87 -1.48
C CYS A 769 -7.44 -32.29 -2.03
N GLU A 770 -7.01 -33.26 -1.23
CA GLU A 770 -7.16 -34.68 -1.54
C GLU A 770 -8.63 -35.13 -1.57
N GLU A 771 -8.90 -36.29 -2.18
CA GLU A 771 -10.27 -36.83 -2.28
C GLU A 771 -10.78 -37.41 -0.95
N ASP A 772 -9.89 -38.03 -0.16
CA ASP A 772 -10.19 -38.68 1.13
C ASP A 772 -9.78 -37.80 2.32
N LEU A 773 -10.41 -36.62 2.43
CA LEU A 773 -10.21 -35.69 3.53
C LEU A 773 -11.17 -35.99 4.71
N PRO A 774 -10.74 -35.80 5.98
CA PRO A 774 -11.62 -35.86 7.14
C PRO A 774 -12.87 -34.98 7.00
N LEU A 775 -14.01 -35.44 7.54
CA LEU A 775 -15.34 -34.86 7.31
C LEU A 775 -15.43 -33.35 7.62
N ASP A 776 -14.73 -32.90 8.66
CA ASP A 776 -14.63 -31.50 9.07
C ASP A 776 -13.79 -30.67 8.09
N VAL A 777 -12.63 -31.18 7.64
CA VAL A 777 -11.76 -30.54 6.65
C VAL A 777 -12.42 -30.48 5.27
N ALA A 778 -13.02 -31.60 4.83
CA ALA A 778 -13.79 -31.68 3.59
C ALA A 778 -14.99 -30.72 3.62
N GLY A 779 -15.74 -30.71 4.72
CA GLY A 779 -16.86 -29.79 4.92
C GLY A 779 -16.41 -28.32 5.01
N TYR A 780 -15.22 -28.02 5.54
CA TYR A 780 -14.65 -26.67 5.53
C TYR A 780 -14.29 -26.25 4.10
N ALA A 781 -13.64 -27.13 3.33
CA ALA A 781 -13.29 -26.90 1.94
C ALA A 781 -14.54 -26.66 1.06
N ASP A 782 -15.62 -27.43 1.24
CA ASP A 782 -16.90 -27.23 0.54
C ASP A 782 -17.53 -25.85 0.85
N ARG A 783 -17.33 -25.31 2.06
CA ARG A 783 -17.78 -23.96 2.45
C ARG A 783 -16.86 -22.84 1.99
N ASN A 784 -15.58 -23.13 1.73
CA ASN A 784 -14.54 -22.13 1.49
C ASN A 784 -13.76 -22.42 0.19
N PRO A 785 -14.28 -22.01 -0.99
CA PRO A 785 -13.68 -22.32 -2.29
C PRO A 785 -12.24 -21.82 -2.53
N GLY A 786 -11.69 -20.99 -1.63
CA GLY A 786 -10.29 -20.59 -1.66
C GLY A 786 -9.34 -21.54 -0.90
N PHE A 787 -9.84 -22.49 -0.11
CA PHE A 787 -9.02 -23.44 0.65
C PHE A 787 -8.41 -24.50 -0.30
N PRO A 788 -7.10 -24.83 -0.18
CA PRO A 788 -6.15 -24.45 0.86
C PRO A 788 -5.25 -23.25 0.46
N GLN A 789 -5.60 -22.53 -0.58
CA GLN A 789 -4.83 -21.45 -1.21
C GLN A 789 -5.36 -20.04 -0.86
N GLN A 790 -5.91 -19.88 0.35
CA GLN A 790 -6.50 -18.60 0.81
C GLN A 790 -5.47 -17.47 0.90
N SER A 791 -5.93 -16.22 0.95
CA SER A 791 -5.03 -15.05 1.03
C SER A 791 -4.16 -15.07 2.29
N THR A 792 -2.87 -14.74 2.14
CA THR A 792 -1.92 -14.54 3.26
C THR A 792 -2.26 -13.34 4.15
N LEU A 793 -3.19 -12.48 3.74
CA LEU A 793 -3.60 -11.31 4.50
C LEU A 793 -4.46 -11.66 5.74
N ASN A 794 -5.07 -12.86 5.82
CA ASN A 794 -5.70 -13.29 7.07
C ASN A 794 -4.61 -13.70 8.09
N GLN A 795 -4.60 -13.02 9.24
CA GLN A 795 -3.73 -13.31 10.38
C GLN A 795 -4.53 -13.60 11.67
N PHE A 796 -5.84 -13.83 11.55
CA PHE A 796 -6.80 -13.95 12.67
C PHE A 796 -7.62 -15.25 12.59
N PHE A 797 -6.94 -16.38 12.38
CA PHE A 797 -7.57 -17.68 12.15
C PHE A 797 -8.69 -17.99 13.16
N SER A 798 -9.83 -18.45 12.65
CA SER A 798 -10.83 -19.16 13.44
C SER A 798 -10.33 -20.55 13.87
N GLU A 799 -11.07 -21.20 14.76
CA GLU A 799 -10.82 -22.59 15.14
C GLU A 799 -10.95 -23.54 13.94
N GLU A 800 -12.01 -23.39 13.12
CA GLU A 800 -12.18 -24.19 11.90
C GLU A 800 -11.08 -23.94 10.84
N GLU A 801 -10.56 -22.70 10.71
CA GLU A 801 -9.40 -22.42 9.85
C GLU A 801 -8.14 -23.11 10.40
N TRP A 802 -7.92 -23.03 11.72
CA TRP A 802 -6.72 -23.61 12.34
C TRP A 802 -6.72 -25.15 12.26
N GLU A 803 -7.82 -25.81 12.63
CA GLU A 803 -7.93 -27.27 12.52
C GLU A 803 -7.79 -27.74 11.07
N SER A 804 -8.45 -27.07 10.12
CA SER A 804 -8.42 -27.48 8.70
C SER A 804 -7.01 -27.43 8.11
N TYR A 805 -6.22 -26.40 8.41
CA TYR A 805 -4.83 -26.34 7.95
C TYR A 805 -3.90 -27.28 8.71
N PHE A 806 -4.13 -27.52 10.01
CA PHE A 806 -3.34 -28.46 10.81
C PHE A 806 -3.56 -29.90 10.33
N HIS A 807 -4.81 -30.33 10.19
CA HIS A 807 -5.16 -31.66 9.70
C HIS A 807 -4.74 -31.87 8.24
N LEU A 808 -4.86 -30.85 7.37
CA LEU A 808 -4.34 -30.95 6.00
C LEU A 808 -2.81 -31.12 5.99
N GLY A 809 -2.07 -30.31 6.75
CA GLY A 809 -0.62 -30.46 6.87
C GLY A 809 -0.21 -31.84 7.41
N GLY A 810 -1.01 -32.40 8.32
CA GLY A 810 -0.85 -33.76 8.84
C GLY A 810 -1.09 -34.83 7.78
N ALA A 811 -2.15 -34.71 6.98
CA ALA A 811 -2.47 -35.63 5.89
C ALA A 811 -1.38 -35.64 4.81
N LEU A 812 -1.03 -34.47 4.25
CA LEU A 812 -0.04 -34.37 3.18
C LEU A 812 1.40 -34.70 3.65
N GLY A 813 1.63 -34.72 4.96
CA GLY A 813 2.88 -35.18 5.57
C GLY A 813 2.93 -36.68 5.89
N GLN A 814 1.79 -37.37 5.95
CA GLN A 814 1.70 -38.78 6.33
C GLN A 814 2.47 -39.73 5.38
N PRO A 815 2.52 -39.52 4.06
CA PRO A 815 3.30 -40.37 3.16
C PRO A 815 4.83 -40.22 3.30
N ILE A 816 5.32 -39.21 4.03
CA ILE A 816 6.75 -38.91 4.13
C ILE A 816 7.36 -39.71 5.29
N ASP A 817 7.78 -40.93 4.97
CA ASP A 817 8.29 -41.92 5.91
C ASP A 817 9.82 -42.15 5.79
N GLN A 818 10.32 -43.15 6.52
CA GLN A 818 11.73 -43.52 6.51
C GLN A 818 12.19 -44.05 5.13
N ALA A 819 11.33 -44.74 4.38
CA ALA A 819 11.65 -45.19 3.03
C ALA A 819 11.75 -44.01 2.03
N VAL A 820 10.84 -43.03 2.11
CA VAL A 820 10.92 -41.79 1.31
C VAL A 820 12.24 -41.06 1.57
N LEU A 821 12.65 -40.89 2.83
CA LEU A 821 13.89 -40.18 3.17
C LEU A 821 15.16 -40.87 2.68
N ASP A 822 15.19 -42.20 2.62
CA ASP A 822 16.37 -42.94 2.16
C ASP A 822 16.39 -43.17 0.63
N HIS A 823 15.23 -43.23 -0.04
CA HIS A 823 15.13 -43.50 -1.47
C HIS A 823 14.84 -42.28 -2.37
N ALA A 824 14.31 -41.16 -1.87
CA ALA A 824 13.95 -40.01 -2.73
C ALA A 824 15.11 -39.48 -3.60
N PHE A 825 16.34 -39.48 -3.08
CA PHE A 825 17.53 -39.14 -3.87
C PHE A 825 17.74 -40.12 -5.04
N GLN A 826 17.59 -41.43 -4.79
CA GLN A 826 17.74 -42.47 -5.80
C GLN A 826 16.63 -42.38 -6.84
N TRP A 827 15.37 -42.17 -6.43
CA TRP A 827 14.23 -41.98 -7.31
C TRP A 827 14.42 -40.76 -8.23
N ALA A 828 14.79 -39.59 -7.68
CA ALA A 828 15.01 -38.37 -8.46
C ALA A 828 16.10 -38.50 -9.55
N TRP A 829 17.09 -39.37 -9.33
CA TRP A 829 18.17 -39.63 -10.30
C TRP A 829 17.96 -40.86 -11.18
N SER A 830 16.94 -41.68 -10.91
CA SER A 830 16.58 -42.86 -11.71
C SER A 830 15.34 -42.64 -12.60
N ALA A 831 14.47 -41.70 -12.23
CA ALA A 831 13.28 -41.33 -12.98
C ALA A 831 13.60 -40.48 -14.22
N GLU A 832 12.72 -40.52 -15.23
CA GLU A 832 12.81 -39.65 -16.40
C GLU A 832 12.46 -38.21 -16.03
N VAL A 833 13.12 -37.22 -16.65
CA VAL A 833 12.82 -35.79 -16.45
C VAL A 833 11.70 -35.35 -17.40
N VAL A 834 10.73 -34.62 -16.86
CA VAL A 834 9.67 -33.98 -17.64
C VAL A 834 10.13 -32.58 -18.04
N GLY A 835 10.09 -32.29 -19.34
CA GLY A 835 10.12 -30.91 -19.82
C GLY A 835 8.75 -30.28 -19.56
N THR A 836 8.69 -29.24 -18.73
CA THR A 836 7.45 -28.51 -18.44
C THR A 836 6.83 -27.95 -19.72
N GLU A 837 5.56 -28.24 -19.97
CA GLU A 837 4.89 -27.76 -21.18
C GLU A 837 4.52 -26.28 -21.02
N VAL A 838 5.42 -25.40 -21.46
CA VAL A 838 5.26 -23.92 -21.43
C VAL A 838 3.91 -23.44 -21.98
N ALA A 839 3.29 -24.20 -22.89
CA ALA A 839 1.96 -23.93 -23.45
C ALA A 839 0.79 -24.09 -22.45
N LYS A 840 0.97 -24.80 -21.33
CA LYS A 840 -0.05 -25.00 -20.27
C LYS A 840 0.13 -24.04 -19.08
N LEU A 841 1.37 -23.68 -18.76
CA LEU A 841 1.68 -22.69 -17.72
C LEU A 841 1.39 -21.24 -18.15
N ALA A 842 1.06 -21.02 -19.43
CA ALA A 842 0.47 -19.78 -19.88
C ALA A 842 -0.95 -19.63 -19.28
N PRO A 843 -1.25 -18.59 -18.47
CA PRO A 843 -2.63 -18.31 -18.10
C PRO A 843 -3.44 -18.11 -19.38
N PRO A 844 -4.68 -18.65 -19.47
CA PRO A 844 -5.39 -18.78 -20.73
C PRO A 844 -5.44 -17.44 -21.48
N GLU A 845 -4.98 -17.45 -22.74
CA GLU A 845 -4.86 -16.26 -23.59
C GLU A 845 -6.24 -15.66 -23.92
N THR A 846 -6.81 -14.97 -22.93
CA THR A 846 -7.73 -13.87 -23.16
C THR A 846 -6.89 -12.76 -23.81
N PRO A 847 -7.00 -12.54 -25.14
CA PRO A 847 -6.10 -11.62 -25.84
C PRO A 847 -6.23 -10.26 -25.18
N PRO A 848 -5.14 -9.68 -24.62
CA PRO A 848 -5.24 -8.70 -23.55
C PRO A 848 -6.19 -7.58 -23.94
N SER A 849 -7.27 -7.44 -23.17
CA SER A 849 -8.37 -6.51 -23.44
C SER A 849 -7.81 -5.13 -23.78
N ARG A 850 -8.53 -4.34 -24.58
CA ARG A 850 -8.04 -3.00 -24.96
C ARG A 850 -7.62 -2.20 -23.72
N SER A 851 -8.33 -2.35 -22.60
CA SER A 851 -7.96 -1.84 -21.27
C SER A 851 -6.67 -2.42 -20.67
N ARG A 852 -6.37 -3.73 -20.75
CA ARG A 852 -5.08 -4.31 -20.28
C ARG A 852 -3.90 -3.97 -21.19
N ARG A 853 -4.11 -3.90 -22.51
CA ARG A 853 -3.08 -3.46 -23.47
C ARG A 853 -2.77 -1.97 -23.33
N ILE A 854 -3.79 -1.16 -23.04
CA ILE A 854 -3.62 0.21 -22.58
C ILE A 854 -2.86 0.19 -21.24
N ALA A 855 -3.31 -0.52 -20.21
CA ALA A 855 -2.65 -0.58 -18.89
C ALA A 855 -1.15 -0.93 -18.96
N GLY A 856 -0.74 -1.92 -19.75
CA GLY A 856 0.70 -2.24 -19.92
C GLY A 856 1.50 -1.12 -20.58
N THR A 857 0.91 -0.41 -21.54
CA THR A 857 1.51 0.78 -22.18
C THR A 857 1.46 2.01 -21.25
N VAL A 858 0.45 2.08 -20.40
CA VAL A 858 0.16 3.13 -19.42
C VAL A 858 1.05 2.99 -18.18
N GLY A 859 1.44 1.79 -17.75
CA GLY A 859 2.48 1.60 -16.73
C GLY A 859 3.81 2.28 -17.10
N ALA A 860 4.16 2.34 -18.38
CA ALA A 860 5.32 3.05 -18.90
C ALA A 860 5.09 4.55 -19.19
N SER A 861 3.84 5.04 -19.18
CA SER A 861 3.48 6.42 -19.56
C SER A 861 2.60 7.16 -18.55
N LEU A 862 2.29 6.57 -17.39
CA LEU A 862 1.40 7.11 -16.34
C LEU A 862 1.85 8.48 -15.83
N GLY A 863 3.16 8.69 -15.70
CA GLY A 863 3.73 9.98 -15.30
C GLY A 863 3.39 11.14 -16.25
N ALA A 864 3.06 10.85 -17.50
CA ALA A 864 2.51 11.81 -18.45
C ALA A 864 0.98 11.70 -18.57
N GLY A 865 0.43 10.49 -18.69
CA GLY A 865 -1.00 10.26 -18.93
C GLY A 865 -1.90 10.68 -17.77
N ALA A 866 -1.58 10.32 -16.53
CA ALA A 866 -2.37 10.72 -15.37
C ALA A 866 -2.24 12.23 -15.10
N VAL A 867 -1.06 12.81 -15.34
CA VAL A 867 -0.84 14.26 -15.26
C VAL A 867 -1.63 14.98 -16.36
N LEU A 868 -1.66 14.48 -17.59
CA LEU A 868 -2.44 15.08 -18.68
C LEU A 868 -3.95 15.00 -18.41
N THR A 869 -4.45 13.89 -17.86
CA THR A 869 -5.87 13.76 -17.45
C THR A 869 -6.20 14.68 -16.27
N ALA A 870 -5.30 14.83 -15.29
CA ALA A 870 -5.49 15.77 -14.18
C ALA A 870 -5.43 17.24 -14.65
N LEU A 871 -4.55 17.57 -15.60
CA LEU A 871 -4.49 18.88 -16.25
C LEU A 871 -5.74 19.12 -17.12
N LEU A 872 -6.27 18.11 -17.80
CA LEU A 872 -7.50 18.23 -18.59
C LEU A 872 -8.74 18.42 -17.70
N ALA A 873 -8.84 17.68 -16.60
CA ALA A 873 -9.90 17.87 -15.61
C ALA A 873 -9.78 19.23 -14.89
N GLY A 874 -8.56 19.67 -14.57
CA GLY A 874 -8.28 21.01 -14.05
C GLY A 874 -8.62 22.12 -15.05
N TRP A 875 -8.31 21.92 -16.34
CA TRP A 875 -8.72 22.82 -17.42
C TRP A 875 -10.25 22.87 -17.53
N GLN A 876 -10.93 21.72 -17.56
CA GLN A 876 -12.39 21.66 -17.65
C GLN A 876 -13.08 22.31 -16.45
N ALA A 877 -12.52 22.19 -15.24
CA ALA A 877 -12.98 22.92 -14.07
C ALA A 877 -12.73 24.44 -14.20
N LEU A 878 -11.59 24.87 -14.75
CA LEU A 878 -11.28 26.27 -15.04
C LEU A 878 -12.18 26.88 -16.12
N ASP A 879 -12.48 26.15 -17.20
CA ASP A 879 -13.39 26.59 -18.27
C ASP A 879 -14.82 26.67 -17.75
N ALA A 880 -15.31 25.67 -17.02
CA ALA A 880 -16.64 25.73 -16.40
C ALA A 880 -16.74 26.85 -15.34
N HIS A 881 -15.66 27.14 -14.62
CA HIS A 881 -15.60 28.27 -13.68
C HIS A 881 -15.67 29.61 -14.41
N ARG A 882 -14.92 29.79 -15.51
CA ARG A 882 -14.98 30.97 -16.38
C ARG A 882 -16.33 31.15 -17.05
N GLU A 883 -16.96 30.06 -17.48
CA GLU A 883 -18.28 30.11 -18.10
C GLU A 883 -19.35 30.53 -17.08
N LYS A 884 -19.22 30.10 -15.81
CA LYS A 884 -20.02 30.67 -14.72
C LYS A 884 -19.67 32.15 -14.46
N GLU A 885 -18.39 32.50 -14.41
CA GLU A 885 -17.91 33.86 -14.15
C GLU A 885 -18.50 34.87 -15.16
N MET A 886 -18.46 34.53 -16.46
CA MET A 886 -19.10 35.32 -17.52
C MET A 886 -20.62 35.41 -17.38
N GLN A 887 -21.30 34.35 -16.91
CA GLN A 887 -22.74 34.37 -16.65
C GLN A 887 -23.10 35.27 -15.47
N SER A 888 -22.33 35.22 -14.38
CA SER A 888 -22.56 36.07 -13.20
C SER A 888 -22.21 37.54 -13.46
N GLN A 889 -21.18 37.84 -14.26
CA GLN A 889 -20.88 39.21 -14.71
C GLN A 889 -21.98 39.77 -15.64
N ALA A 890 -22.48 38.97 -16.59
CA ALA A 890 -23.60 39.37 -17.45
C ALA A 890 -24.90 39.58 -16.64
N ALA A 891 -25.15 38.74 -15.62
CA ALA A 891 -26.25 38.92 -14.69
C ALA A 891 -26.11 40.22 -13.89
N PHE A 892 -24.93 40.49 -13.32
CA PHE A 892 -24.63 41.75 -12.63
C PHE A 892 -24.91 42.97 -13.52
N ALA A 893 -24.32 43.05 -14.72
CA ALA A 893 -24.48 44.20 -15.60
C ALA A 893 -25.98 44.48 -15.88
N SER A 894 -26.76 43.44 -16.19
CA SER A 894 -28.20 43.57 -16.45
C SER A 894 -29.02 44.05 -15.24
N GLN A 895 -28.60 43.69 -14.02
CA GLN A 895 -29.27 44.08 -12.78
C GLN A 895 -28.82 45.47 -12.29
N ALA A 896 -27.54 45.81 -12.48
CA ALA A 896 -26.95 47.09 -12.15
C ALA A 896 -27.53 48.21 -13.03
N ASP A 897 -27.62 48.01 -14.35
CA ASP A 897 -28.30 48.94 -15.27
C ASP A 897 -29.77 49.14 -14.88
N ALA A 898 -30.48 48.07 -14.55
CA ALA A 898 -31.87 48.13 -14.11
C ALA A 898 -32.05 48.83 -12.76
N LEU A 899 -31.03 48.82 -11.89
CA LEU A 899 -31.00 49.56 -10.63
C LEU A 899 -30.62 51.04 -10.85
N LEU A 900 -29.62 51.35 -11.68
CA LEU A 900 -29.26 52.72 -12.04
C LEU A 900 -30.45 53.48 -12.64
N SER A 901 -31.17 52.84 -13.56
CA SER A 901 -32.36 53.39 -14.21
C SER A 901 -33.51 53.67 -13.23
N ASP A 902 -33.77 52.74 -12.30
CA ASP A 902 -34.82 52.87 -11.29
C ASP A 902 -34.46 53.93 -10.23
N LEU A 903 -33.25 53.88 -9.66
CA LEU A 903 -32.73 54.85 -8.69
C LEU A 903 -32.66 56.27 -9.25
N GLY A 904 -32.39 56.42 -10.54
CA GLY A 904 -32.42 57.71 -11.26
C GLY A 904 -33.82 58.23 -11.59
N SER A 905 -34.88 57.44 -11.40
CA SER A 905 -36.24 57.83 -11.78
C SER A 905 -36.89 58.80 -10.78
N THR A 906 -37.64 59.77 -11.30
CA THR A 906 -38.42 60.71 -10.47
C THR A 906 -39.51 60.02 -9.65
N GLU A 907 -40.02 58.88 -10.12
CA GLU A 907 -40.98 58.04 -9.40
C GLU A 907 -40.34 57.39 -8.17
N ARG A 908 -39.18 56.74 -8.30
CA ARG A 908 -38.45 56.15 -7.16
C ARG A 908 -38.03 57.19 -6.14
N VAL A 909 -37.59 58.37 -6.57
CA VAL A 909 -37.27 59.50 -5.69
C VAL A 909 -38.48 59.98 -4.88
N SER A 910 -39.71 59.73 -5.35
CA SER A 910 -40.94 59.99 -4.59
C SER A 910 -41.39 58.82 -3.70
N LYS A 911 -41.08 57.57 -4.09
CA LYS A 911 -41.44 56.33 -3.35
C LYS A 911 -40.52 56.09 -2.14
N GLY A 912 -39.26 56.52 -2.22
CA GLY A 912 -38.24 56.33 -1.18
C GLY A 912 -37.59 54.94 -1.21
N PHE A 913 -36.88 54.59 -0.13
CA PHE A 913 -36.30 53.26 0.04
C PHE A 913 -37.33 52.26 0.60
N ASP A 914 -37.42 51.08 0.00
CA ASP A 914 -38.35 50.01 0.38
C ASP A 914 -37.68 48.62 0.37
N TRP A 915 -38.37 47.63 0.93
CA TRP A 915 -37.88 46.24 0.99
C TRP A 915 -37.74 45.57 -0.38
N GLU A 916 -38.40 46.10 -1.41
CA GLU A 916 -38.24 45.67 -2.80
C GLU A 916 -36.88 46.10 -3.36
N LEU A 917 -36.44 47.32 -3.02
CA LEU A 917 -35.14 47.86 -3.36
C LEU A 917 -33.99 47.18 -2.58
N ASP A 918 -34.15 46.91 -1.28
CA ASP A 918 -33.25 46.05 -0.47
C ASP A 918 -32.99 44.71 -1.19
N GLY A 919 -34.06 43.98 -1.52
CA GLY A 919 -33.96 42.69 -2.21
C GLY A 919 -33.21 42.75 -3.54
N ARG A 920 -33.32 43.86 -4.29
CA ARG A 920 -32.60 44.05 -5.56
C ARG A 920 -31.14 44.46 -5.36
N ILE A 921 -30.82 45.28 -4.36
CA ILE A 921 -29.43 45.62 -4.02
C ILE A 921 -28.68 44.36 -3.53
N ARG A 922 -29.33 43.53 -2.71
CA ARG A 922 -28.80 42.21 -2.31
C ARG A 922 -28.53 41.29 -3.50
N LEU A 923 -29.42 41.28 -4.50
CA LEU A 923 -29.21 40.49 -5.71
C LEU A 923 -27.94 40.96 -6.45
N VAL A 924 -27.74 42.28 -6.59
CA VAL A 924 -26.51 42.84 -7.17
C VAL A 924 -25.26 42.53 -6.35
N ASP A 925 -25.26 42.70 -5.02
CA ASP A 925 -24.13 42.32 -4.16
C ASP A 925 -23.81 40.81 -4.28
N SER A 926 -24.85 39.97 -4.36
CA SER A 926 -24.69 38.52 -4.53
C SER A 926 -24.17 38.14 -5.93
N ALA A 927 -24.45 38.93 -6.97
CA ALA A 927 -23.91 38.71 -8.30
C ALA A 927 -22.43 39.13 -8.38
N VAL A 928 -22.07 40.31 -7.84
CA VAL A 928 -20.67 40.77 -7.72
C VAL A 928 -19.83 39.81 -6.89
N ALA A 929 -20.43 39.11 -5.92
CA ALA A 929 -19.74 38.11 -5.11
C ALA A 929 -19.28 36.85 -5.89
N GLU A 930 -19.68 36.66 -7.15
CA GLU A 930 -19.38 35.44 -7.93
C GLU A 930 -18.32 35.60 -9.04
N PHE A 931 -17.83 36.81 -9.32
CA PHE A 931 -16.83 37.07 -10.37
C PHE A 931 -15.82 38.16 -9.97
N ALA A 932 -14.70 38.26 -10.68
CA ALA A 932 -13.73 39.35 -10.48
C ALA A 932 -14.19 40.65 -11.18
N ALA A 933 -14.57 41.66 -10.39
CA ALA A 933 -15.10 42.93 -10.89
C ALA A 933 -14.01 43.83 -11.50
N GLY A 934 -14.26 44.37 -12.69
CA GLY A 934 -13.38 45.33 -13.36
C GLY A 934 -13.53 46.77 -12.85
N ASP A 935 -12.64 47.67 -13.29
CA ASP A 935 -12.69 49.09 -12.93
C ASP A 935 -14.03 49.76 -13.31
N ASP A 936 -14.66 49.33 -14.40
CA ASP A 936 -15.98 49.82 -14.84
C ASP A 936 -17.14 49.24 -14.00
N ASP A 937 -17.03 47.98 -13.55
CA ASP A 937 -17.99 47.36 -12.62
C ASP A 937 -17.94 48.07 -11.25
N ILE A 938 -16.73 48.40 -10.77
CA ILE A 938 -16.50 49.14 -9.51
C ILE A 938 -17.01 50.58 -9.62
N GLN A 939 -16.80 51.27 -10.75
CA GLN A 939 -17.39 52.58 -11.00
C GLN A 939 -18.92 52.53 -11.01
N THR A 940 -19.51 51.47 -11.58
CA THR A 940 -20.96 51.21 -11.60
C THR A 940 -21.50 51.05 -10.18
N MET A 941 -20.82 50.30 -9.31
CA MET A 941 -21.18 50.17 -7.89
C MET A 941 -21.06 51.49 -7.11
N HIS A 942 -20.04 52.30 -7.36
CA HIS A 942 -19.92 53.64 -6.78
C HIS A 942 -21.02 54.59 -7.25
N ALA A 943 -21.46 54.51 -8.51
CA ALA A 943 -22.59 55.28 -9.03
C ALA A 943 -23.92 54.88 -8.36
N LEU A 944 -24.16 53.57 -8.21
CA LEU A 944 -25.30 53.03 -7.46
C LEU A 944 -25.33 53.52 -6.00
N PHE A 945 -24.19 53.48 -5.31
CA PHE A 945 -24.04 54.01 -3.95
C PHE A 945 -24.37 55.50 -3.86
N GLY A 946 -23.85 56.31 -4.79
CA GLY A 946 -24.09 57.76 -4.83
C GLY A 946 -25.57 58.13 -4.98
N LEU A 947 -26.32 57.38 -5.80
CA LEU A 947 -27.77 57.54 -5.95
C LEU A 947 -28.54 57.04 -4.73
N LEU A 948 -28.20 55.86 -4.20
CA LEU A 948 -28.86 55.25 -3.04
C LEU A 948 -28.77 56.14 -1.80
N LYS A 949 -27.61 56.75 -1.54
CA LYS A 949 -27.41 57.67 -0.40
C LYS A 949 -28.44 58.81 -0.40
N GLY A 950 -28.71 59.39 -1.57
CA GLY A 950 -29.70 60.45 -1.76
C GLY A 950 -31.18 60.04 -1.57
N LEU A 951 -31.44 58.75 -1.34
CA LEU A 951 -32.73 58.19 -0.91
C LEU A 951 -32.71 57.85 0.60
N CYS A 952 -31.60 57.35 1.15
CA CYS A 952 -31.46 57.09 2.59
C CYS A 952 -31.67 58.38 3.42
N ASP A 953 -31.11 59.50 2.97
CA ASP A 953 -31.26 60.82 3.60
C ASP A 953 -32.72 61.35 3.60
N LYS A 954 -33.62 60.75 2.80
CA LYS A 954 -35.04 61.13 2.67
C LYS A 954 -36.01 60.09 3.26
N THR A 955 -35.51 58.96 3.73
CA THR A 955 -36.33 57.85 4.24
C THR A 955 -36.71 58.10 5.69
N THR A 956 -38.01 58.20 5.98
CA THR A 956 -38.55 58.62 7.29
C THR A 956 -38.84 57.49 8.27
N ASP A 957 -38.89 56.24 7.81
CA ASP A 957 -38.94 55.05 8.66
C ASP A 957 -37.52 54.69 9.12
N ALA A 958 -37.28 54.73 10.44
CA ALA A 958 -35.95 54.51 11.02
C ALA A 958 -35.40 53.09 10.78
N THR A 959 -36.26 52.10 10.62
CA THR A 959 -35.90 50.71 10.30
C THR A 959 -35.41 50.60 8.86
N LEU A 960 -36.17 51.17 7.91
CA LEU A 960 -35.79 51.24 6.50
C LEU A 960 -34.58 52.17 6.27
N GLN A 961 -34.44 53.26 7.02
CA GLN A 961 -33.27 54.13 6.94
C GLN A 961 -31.99 53.44 7.41
N SER A 962 -32.04 52.73 8.54
CA SER A 962 -30.93 51.89 9.02
C SER A 962 -30.56 50.80 7.99
N ARG A 963 -31.58 50.20 7.35
CA ARG A 963 -31.39 49.22 6.28
C ARG A 963 -30.73 49.83 5.04
N CYS A 964 -31.22 50.97 4.56
CA CYS A 964 -30.67 51.72 3.42
C CYS A 964 -29.20 52.09 3.65
N LEU A 965 -28.83 52.49 4.87
CA LEU A 965 -27.45 52.79 5.24
C LEU A 965 -26.55 51.54 5.24
N GLN A 966 -27.04 50.39 5.69
CA GLN A 966 -26.31 49.11 5.58
C GLN A 966 -26.09 48.73 4.10
N ASP A 967 -27.08 48.93 3.25
CA ASP A 967 -27.00 48.56 1.83
C ASP A 967 -26.14 49.55 1.03
N GLY A 968 -26.09 50.81 1.47
CA GLY A 968 -25.07 51.76 1.06
C GLY A 968 -23.65 51.28 1.44
N VAL A 969 -23.46 50.77 2.65
CA VAL A 969 -22.16 50.20 3.09
C VAL A 969 -21.81 48.93 2.31
N LEU A 970 -22.76 48.11 1.87
CA LEU A 970 -22.50 46.98 0.97
C LEU A 970 -22.00 47.46 -0.41
N LEU A 971 -22.71 48.41 -1.03
CA LEU A 971 -22.30 48.97 -2.33
C LEU A 971 -20.97 49.73 -2.26
N GLN A 972 -20.68 50.40 -1.15
CA GLN A 972 -19.39 51.06 -0.89
C GLN A 972 -18.28 50.06 -0.53
N GLY A 973 -18.63 48.95 0.12
CA GLY A 973 -17.74 47.85 0.48
C GLY A 973 -17.46 46.86 -0.66
N ALA A 974 -17.97 47.12 -1.87
CA ALA A 974 -17.78 46.30 -3.06
C ALA A 974 -16.34 46.29 -3.60
N GLY A 975 -15.41 47.02 -2.96
CA GLY A 975 -13.96 46.84 -3.11
C GLY A 975 -13.46 45.51 -2.51
N ARG A 976 -14.12 44.39 -2.84
CA ARG A 976 -13.66 43.04 -2.49
C ARG A 976 -12.44 42.72 -3.36
N VAL A 977 -11.39 42.18 -2.74
CA VAL A 977 -10.10 41.94 -3.39
C VAL A 977 -10.26 41.00 -4.59
N ASN A 978 -9.86 41.44 -5.77
CA ASN A 978 -9.88 40.60 -6.97
C ASN A 978 -8.99 39.38 -6.77
N LEU A 979 -9.56 38.19 -7.02
CA LEU A 979 -8.85 36.90 -6.89
C LEU A 979 -7.99 36.59 -8.12
N HIS A 980 -7.39 37.62 -8.72
CA HIS A 980 -6.48 37.46 -9.84
C HIS A 980 -5.16 36.85 -9.38
N VAL A 981 -4.69 35.84 -10.13
CA VAL A 981 -3.37 35.22 -9.90
C VAL A 981 -2.25 36.26 -9.97
N GLY A 982 -2.42 37.30 -10.80
CA GLY A 982 -1.50 38.45 -10.88
C GLY A 982 -1.33 39.21 -9.56
N ASP A 983 -2.38 39.36 -8.76
CA ASP A 983 -2.34 40.11 -7.50
C ASP A 983 -1.64 39.30 -6.38
N SER A 984 -1.79 37.97 -6.41
CA SER A 984 -0.96 37.08 -5.58
C SER A 984 0.54 37.17 -5.93
N PHE A 985 0.87 37.54 -7.19
CA PHE A 985 2.25 37.86 -7.58
C PHE A 985 2.62 39.34 -7.33
N ALA A 986 1.67 40.23 -7.05
CA ALA A 986 1.94 41.59 -6.57
C ALA A 986 2.39 41.57 -5.10
N ASP A 987 1.74 40.78 -4.22
CA ASP A 987 2.26 40.53 -2.84
C ASP A 987 3.65 39.87 -2.90
N TYR A 988 3.83 38.86 -3.76
CA TYR A 988 5.13 38.23 -4.02
C TYR A 988 6.22 39.25 -4.42
N ALA A 989 5.86 40.28 -5.19
CA ALA A 989 6.78 41.34 -5.61
C ALA A 989 6.98 42.45 -4.55
N THR A 990 6.08 42.58 -3.56
CA THR A 990 6.03 43.74 -2.65
C THR A 990 6.20 43.43 -1.16
N TRP A 991 6.19 42.17 -0.71
CA TRP A 991 6.42 41.79 0.71
C TRP A 991 7.73 42.36 1.30
N SER A 992 8.70 42.67 0.44
CA SER A 992 10.03 43.22 0.79
C SER A 992 10.08 44.75 0.83
N ALA A 993 9.03 45.44 0.37
CA ALA A 993 8.93 46.88 0.49
C ALA A 993 8.81 47.24 1.99
N PRO A 994 9.67 48.13 2.53
CA PRO A 994 9.48 48.61 3.89
C PRO A 994 8.18 49.41 3.93
N THR A 995 7.16 48.86 4.57
CA THR A 995 5.96 49.63 4.91
C THR A 995 6.41 50.87 5.69
N PRO A 996 6.11 52.09 5.22
CA PRO A 996 6.39 53.27 6.01
C PRO A 996 5.62 53.13 7.32
N ILE A 997 6.27 53.45 8.45
CA ILE A 997 5.58 53.53 9.74
C ILE A 997 4.69 54.78 9.68
N VAL A 998 3.49 54.60 9.12
CA VAL A 998 2.43 55.60 9.17
C VAL A 998 2.07 55.76 10.64
N ALA A 999 2.50 56.86 11.23
CA ALA A 999 2.01 57.27 12.54
C ALA A 999 0.47 57.37 12.42
N PRO A 1000 -0.30 56.85 13.39
CA PRO A 1000 -1.76 56.79 13.27
C PRO A 1000 -2.31 58.19 13.03
N GLU A 1001 -3.16 58.34 12.01
CA GLU A 1001 -3.82 59.62 11.76
C GLU A 1001 -4.61 60.05 12.99
N PRO A 1002 -4.56 61.33 13.39
CA PRO A 1002 -5.36 61.83 14.49
C PRO A 1002 -6.84 61.69 14.11
N ALA A 1003 -7.63 61.05 14.98
CA ALA A 1003 -9.05 60.84 14.76
C ALA A 1003 -9.77 62.19 14.47
N PRO A 1004 -10.77 62.21 13.57
CA PRO A 1004 -11.50 63.43 13.26
C PRO A 1004 -12.16 64.01 14.51
N ALA A 1005 -11.89 65.28 14.79
CA ALA A 1005 -12.48 65.98 15.93
C ALA A 1005 -14.00 66.15 15.71
N PRO A 1006 -14.83 66.04 16.76
CA PRO A 1006 -16.28 66.20 16.64
C PRO A 1006 -16.66 67.63 16.28
N GLU A 1007 -17.65 67.80 15.40
CA GLU A 1007 -18.23 69.11 15.10
C GLU A 1007 -18.89 69.71 16.35
N GLY A 1008 -18.53 70.96 16.68
CA GLY A 1008 -18.83 71.52 18.01
C GLY A 1008 -18.84 73.05 18.09
N GLY A 1009 -19.72 73.69 17.32
CA GLY A 1009 -20.23 75.05 17.61
C GLY A 1009 -19.22 76.22 17.54
N ALA A 1010 -19.19 76.93 16.40
CA ALA A 1010 -18.51 78.21 16.31
C ALA A 1010 -19.24 79.31 17.10
N GLY A 1011 -18.63 79.79 18.18
CA GLY A 1011 -19.08 80.95 18.96
C GLY A 1011 -18.07 82.09 18.91
N ASN A 1012 -18.47 83.25 18.37
CA ASN A 1012 -17.58 84.41 18.25
C ASN A 1012 -17.18 85.02 19.60
N ILE A 1013 -15.92 85.47 19.72
CA ILE A 1013 -15.53 86.80 20.25
C ILE A 1013 -14.04 87.03 19.92
N ALA A 1014 -13.65 88.28 19.67
CA ALA A 1014 -12.28 88.67 19.30
C ALA A 1014 -11.42 89.06 20.52
N GLY A 1015 -10.10 88.84 20.46
CA GLY A 1015 -9.18 89.21 21.55
C GLY A 1015 -7.69 89.02 21.25
N ALA A 1016 -7.03 90.12 20.86
CA ALA A 1016 -5.61 90.48 20.91
C ALA A 1016 -4.50 89.48 21.37
N THR A 1017 -3.37 89.57 20.64
CA THR A 1017 -1.95 89.48 21.08
C THR A 1017 -1.38 88.18 21.68
N THR A 1018 -0.26 87.73 21.11
CA THR A 1018 0.75 86.86 21.76
C THR A 1018 1.45 87.59 22.91
N PRO A 1019 1.95 86.86 23.93
CA PRO A 1019 3.40 86.66 24.00
C PRO A 1019 3.85 85.24 24.44
N GLU A 1020 5.17 85.08 24.46
CA GLU A 1020 6.00 83.90 24.74
C GLU A 1020 6.13 83.55 26.25
N ALA A 1021 6.14 82.26 26.62
CA ALA A 1021 6.83 81.73 27.84
C ALA A 1021 6.89 80.18 27.95
N THR A 1022 8.13 79.65 28.05
CA THR A 1022 8.61 78.46 28.81
C THR A 1022 7.73 77.23 29.14
N LEU A 1023 8.28 76.03 28.84
CA LEU A 1023 7.83 74.71 29.32
C LEU A 1023 8.31 74.37 30.76
N PRO A 1024 7.47 73.72 31.61
CA PRO A 1024 7.90 73.07 32.85
C PRO A 1024 8.26 71.58 32.66
N SER A 1025 9.08 71.01 33.56
CA SER A 1025 9.56 69.62 33.53
C SER A 1025 8.63 68.61 34.25
N PRO A 1026 8.61 67.32 33.86
CA PRO A 1026 7.80 66.29 34.54
C PRO A 1026 8.41 65.80 35.87
N PRO A 1027 7.59 65.28 36.81
CA PRO A 1027 8.01 64.81 38.14
C PRO A 1027 8.60 63.38 38.16
N PRO A 1028 9.32 62.99 39.24
CA PRO A 1028 10.07 61.72 39.34
C PRO A 1028 9.25 60.49 39.81
N PRO A 1029 9.78 59.26 39.61
CA PRO A 1029 9.09 58.00 39.95
C PRO A 1029 9.23 57.56 41.44
N PRO A 1030 8.36 56.65 41.92
CA PRO A 1030 8.40 56.07 43.28
C PRO A 1030 9.50 54.99 43.49
N PRO A 1031 9.88 54.68 44.75
CA PRO A 1031 11.08 53.88 45.08
C PRO A 1031 10.88 52.35 45.14
N PRO A 1032 11.97 51.55 45.09
CA PRO A 1032 11.94 50.09 45.13
C PRO A 1032 11.99 49.47 46.55
N PRO A 1033 11.57 48.20 46.71
CA PRO A 1033 11.88 47.38 47.90
C PRO A 1033 13.36 46.89 47.91
N PRO A 1034 13.91 46.48 49.08
CA PRO A 1034 15.34 46.33 49.29
C PRO A 1034 15.95 44.97 48.85
N VAL A 1035 17.30 44.93 48.81
CA VAL A 1035 18.12 43.76 48.45
C VAL A 1035 19.18 43.49 49.53
N GLY A 1036 19.43 42.20 49.84
CA GLY A 1036 20.57 41.72 50.64
C GLY A 1036 20.17 40.94 51.92
N ALA A 1037 20.95 39.97 52.40
CA ALA A 1037 22.29 39.54 51.98
C ALA A 1037 22.69 38.11 52.47
N ALA A 1038 23.79 37.61 51.90
CA ALA A 1038 24.84 36.76 52.52
C ALA A 1038 24.53 35.36 53.13
N ALA A 1039 25.01 34.33 52.40
CA ALA A 1039 26.08 33.39 52.82
C ALA A 1039 25.82 32.23 53.84
N ALA A 1040 26.87 31.38 53.95
CA ALA A 1040 27.08 30.21 54.83
C ALA A 1040 26.37 28.89 54.45
N ALA A 1041 26.88 27.77 55.01
CA ALA A 1041 26.56 26.39 54.59
C ALA A 1041 26.70 25.37 55.74
N ASP A 1042 25.96 24.24 55.61
CA ASP A 1042 26.09 22.97 56.34
C ASP A 1042 25.86 23.00 57.89
N PRO A 1043 25.76 21.85 58.61
CA PRO A 1043 25.49 20.46 58.17
C PRO A 1043 24.42 19.70 58.99
N SER A 1044 24.06 18.47 58.55
CA SER A 1044 23.46 17.35 59.33
C SER A 1044 22.01 17.54 59.89
N ALA A 1045 21.21 16.52 60.22
CA ALA A 1045 21.07 15.10 59.84
C ALA A 1045 19.58 14.69 60.12
N VAL A 1046 19.00 13.62 59.55
CA VAL A 1046 18.94 12.22 60.06
C VAL A 1046 18.05 11.38 59.10
N ALA A 1047 18.11 10.05 59.17
CA ALA A 1047 17.31 9.06 58.42
C ALA A 1047 15.77 9.18 58.58
N GLY A 1048 14.92 8.56 57.72
CA GLY A 1048 15.19 7.81 56.48
C GLY A 1048 14.07 6.83 56.10
N LEU A 1049 14.30 6.04 55.03
CA LEU A 1049 13.65 4.77 54.63
C LEU A 1049 12.11 4.59 54.78
N GLY A 1050 11.42 4.65 53.62
CA GLY A 1050 10.63 3.50 53.14
C GLY A 1050 9.08 3.53 53.26
N PRO A 1051 8.34 2.70 52.48
CA PRO A 1051 6.89 2.90 52.25
C PRO A 1051 5.96 1.67 52.46
N ALA A 1052 4.70 1.87 52.89
CA ALA A 1052 3.55 0.99 52.58
C ALA A 1052 2.17 1.51 53.09
N VAL A 1053 1.14 1.42 52.22
CA VAL A 1053 -0.25 0.89 52.44
C VAL A 1053 -1.16 1.39 53.59
N MET A 1054 -2.44 1.66 53.26
CA MET A 1054 -3.75 1.35 53.91
C MET A 1054 -4.80 2.33 53.30
N THR A 1055 -5.94 1.98 52.66
CA THR A 1055 -7.15 1.17 53.02
C THR A 1055 -8.11 1.82 54.03
N GLY A 1056 -9.42 1.60 53.85
CA GLY A 1056 -10.47 2.00 54.80
C GLY A 1056 -11.91 1.70 54.31
N ASP A 1057 -12.60 0.78 54.99
CA ASP A 1057 -14.01 0.37 54.78
C ASP A 1057 -14.78 0.37 56.12
N VAL A 1058 -16.06 0.80 56.13
CA VAL A 1058 -17.03 0.78 57.26
C VAL A 1058 -18.47 0.96 56.68
N ALA A 1059 -19.59 0.40 57.14
CA ALA A 1059 -19.97 -0.87 57.83
C ALA A 1059 -21.54 -0.99 57.80
N THR A 1060 -22.15 -1.96 58.49
CA THR A 1060 -23.63 -2.14 58.61
C THR A 1060 -24.10 -2.15 60.09
N PRO A 1061 -25.42 -2.15 60.44
CA PRO A 1061 -26.24 -3.40 60.48
C PRO A 1061 -27.80 -3.32 60.29
N ASP A 1062 -28.40 -4.36 59.67
CA ASP A 1062 -29.60 -5.22 59.99
C ASP A 1062 -30.87 -4.73 60.78
N PRO A 1063 -32.06 -5.44 60.74
CA PRO A 1063 -32.68 -6.41 59.79
C PRO A 1063 -34.20 -6.04 59.49
N PRO A 1064 -35.33 -6.80 59.75
CA PRO A 1064 -35.75 -8.22 59.54
C PRO A 1064 -37.18 -8.51 58.91
N VAL A 1065 -37.37 -9.71 58.29
CA VAL A 1065 -38.56 -10.64 58.36
C VAL A 1065 -39.93 -10.41 57.61
N ALA A 1066 -40.54 -11.55 57.19
CA ALA A 1066 -41.96 -11.85 56.79
C ALA A 1066 -42.38 -11.86 55.28
N ALA A 1067 -43.52 -12.51 54.93
CA ALA A 1067 -43.88 -12.94 53.56
C ALA A 1067 -45.39 -13.21 53.23
N ARG A 1068 -45.78 -13.02 51.94
CA ARG A 1068 -47.02 -13.50 51.21
C ARG A 1068 -48.41 -13.01 51.72
N PRO A 1069 -49.55 -13.17 50.98
CA PRO A 1069 -49.85 -13.26 49.52
C PRO A 1069 -50.99 -12.27 49.07
N GLY A 1070 -51.47 -12.30 47.80
CA GLY A 1070 -52.77 -11.65 47.41
C GLY A 1070 -53.04 -11.38 45.90
N ILE A 1071 -54.31 -11.47 45.46
CA ILE A 1071 -54.94 -11.35 44.09
C ILE A 1071 -56.46 -10.99 44.31
N PRO A 1072 -57.30 -10.36 43.42
CA PRO A 1072 -57.21 -9.95 41.99
C PRO A 1072 -57.07 -8.39 41.84
N GLY A 1073 -57.60 -7.61 40.88
CA GLY A 1073 -58.52 -7.72 39.70
C GLY A 1073 -58.69 -6.31 39.04
N GLU A 1074 -59.55 -5.98 38.06
CA GLU A 1074 -60.48 -6.71 37.15
C GLU A 1074 -60.89 -5.74 35.97
N GLU A 1075 -61.94 -6.05 35.18
CA GLU A 1075 -62.57 -5.25 34.07
C GLU A 1075 -61.76 -4.96 32.76
N GLY A 1076 -62.30 -5.03 31.53
CA GLY A 1076 -63.61 -5.55 31.07
C GLY A 1076 -63.90 -5.36 29.55
N SER A 1077 -64.61 -6.31 28.91
CA SER A 1077 -65.11 -6.34 27.49
C SER A 1077 -64.04 -6.51 26.38
N ASP A 1078 -64.27 -6.87 25.08
CA ASP A 1078 -65.35 -7.51 24.28
C ASP A 1078 -64.80 -7.80 22.83
N VAL A 1079 -65.34 -8.59 21.87
CA VAL A 1079 -66.26 -9.77 21.80
C VAL A 1079 -66.23 -10.39 20.36
N ILE A 1080 -66.99 -11.48 20.08
CA ILE A 1080 -67.20 -12.22 18.79
C ILE A 1080 -66.13 -13.28 18.38
N ALA A 1081 -66.48 -14.56 18.63
CA ALA A 1081 -66.44 -15.79 17.78
C ALA A 1081 -65.39 -15.97 16.65
N ARG A 1082 -64.89 -17.17 16.28
CA ARG A 1082 -64.96 -18.62 16.68
C ARG A 1082 -63.99 -19.37 15.74
N ASP A 1083 -63.47 -20.59 15.90
CA ASP A 1083 -63.31 -21.66 16.93
C ASP A 1083 -61.91 -22.30 16.62
N GLY A 1084 -61.25 -23.25 17.31
CA GLY A 1084 -61.62 -24.52 17.97
C GLY A 1084 -61.23 -25.73 17.08
N ILE A 1085 -60.53 -26.80 17.50
CA ILE A 1085 -60.01 -27.28 18.80
C ILE A 1085 -58.64 -28.00 18.58
N SER A 1086 -57.92 -28.38 19.65
CA SER A 1086 -56.50 -28.79 19.67
C SER A 1086 -56.23 -30.30 19.98
N LEU A 1087 -54.94 -30.67 20.03
CA LEU A 1087 -54.25 -31.77 20.76
C LEU A 1087 -54.04 -33.20 20.16
N ALA A 1088 -52.74 -33.56 20.13
CA ALA A 1088 -52.10 -34.79 20.66
C ALA A 1088 -51.99 -36.13 19.87
N ALA A 1089 -50.77 -36.35 19.33
CA ALA A 1089 -49.84 -37.45 19.65
C ALA A 1089 -49.96 -38.88 19.04
N VAL A 1090 -48.89 -39.67 19.28
CA VAL A 1090 -48.65 -41.12 19.00
C VAL A 1090 -48.08 -41.47 17.59
N ALA A 1091 -47.37 -42.61 17.51
CA ALA A 1091 -46.45 -43.06 16.44
C ALA A 1091 -46.53 -44.62 16.29
N PRO A 1092 -45.61 -45.37 15.63
CA PRO A 1092 -44.84 -45.22 14.37
C PRO A 1092 -44.92 -46.50 13.45
N VAL A 1093 -43.99 -46.68 12.48
CA VAL A 1093 -43.49 -48.01 11.95
C VAL A 1093 -44.46 -48.76 10.96
N ASN A 1094 -44.09 -49.50 9.89
CA ASN A 1094 -42.83 -50.10 9.36
C ASN A 1094 -42.84 -50.43 7.83
N LEU A 1095 -41.65 -50.68 7.21
CA LEU A 1095 -41.30 -51.61 6.08
C LEU A 1095 -42.15 -51.68 4.76
N ALA A 1096 -41.78 -52.29 3.62
CA ALA A 1096 -40.61 -53.03 3.03
C ALA A 1096 -40.61 -52.78 1.48
N VAL A 1097 -39.54 -52.78 0.66
CA VAL A 1097 -38.38 -53.67 0.38
C VAL A 1097 -38.65 -54.85 -0.59
N GLN A 1098 -38.33 -54.67 -1.90
CA GLN A 1098 -37.68 -55.61 -2.87
C GLN A 1098 -37.70 -54.97 -4.30
N ARG A 1099 -36.63 -55.00 -5.13
CA ARG A 1099 -36.13 -56.08 -6.05
C ARG A 1099 -37.21 -56.59 -7.03
N SER A 1100 -37.00 -56.76 -8.35
CA SER A 1100 -35.77 -56.92 -9.15
C SER A 1100 -35.89 -56.41 -10.61
N ALA A 1101 -34.82 -56.54 -11.42
CA ALA A 1101 -34.79 -56.32 -12.88
C ALA A 1101 -34.83 -57.68 -13.65
N PRO A 1102 -34.60 -57.79 -14.99
CA PRO A 1102 -34.72 -56.85 -16.13
C PRO A 1102 -35.55 -57.45 -17.32
N ALA A 1103 -35.43 -56.86 -18.53
CA ALA A 1103 -35.45 -57.50 -19.88
C ALA A 1103 -36.56 -57.14 -20.93
N SER A 1104 -36.10 -56.54 -22.03
CA SER A 1104 -36.46 -56.72 -23.47
C SER A 1104 -37.92 -56.80 -23.99
N VAL A 1105 -38.35 -55.69 -24.62
CA VAL A 1105 -38.83 -55.53 -26.02
C VAL A 1105 -39.64 -56.67 -26.70
N GLN A 1106 -40.92 -56.38 -27.03
CA GLN A 1106 -41.66 -56.56 -28.31
C GLN A 1106 -43.19 -56.49 -28.03
N SER A 1107 -44.13 -56.18 -28.94
CA SER A 1107 -44.13 -55.38 -30.18
C SER A 1107 -45.57 -55.30 -30.74
N MET A 1108 -46.17 -54.09 -30.79
CA MET A 1108 -47.42 -53.75 -31.53
C MET A 1108 -48.73 -54.48 -31.13
N ALA A 1109 -49.94 -54.00 -31.43
CA ALA A 1109 -50.45 -52.63 -31.62
C ALA A 1109 -52.01 -52.65 -31.53
N GLY A 1110 -52.65 -51.48 -31.36
CA GLY A 1110 -54.09 -51.31 -31.65
C GLY A 1110 -55.02 -51.16 -30.45
N ALA A 1111 -55.06 -49.97 -29.86
CA ALA A 1111 -56.19 -49.50 -29.04
C ALA A 1111 -56.40 -48.00 -29.29
N THR A 1112 -57.65 -47.55 -29.40
CA THR A 1112 -57.98 -46.15 -29.76
C THR A 1112 -57.73 -45.21 -28.58
N ILE A 1113 -56.90 -44.18 -28.78
CA ILE A 1113 -56.42 -43.32 -27.69
C ILE A 1113 -57.18 -41.99 -27.63
N SER A 1114 -57.74 -41.67 -26.45
CA SER A 1114 -58.41 -40.39 -26.17
C SER A 1114 -57.46 -39.18 -26.31
N PRO A 1115 -57.93 -37.98 -26.71
CA PRO A 1115 -57.07 -36.85 -27.08
C PRO A 1115 -56.01 -36.46 -26.04
N GLY A 1116 -56.31 -36.55 -24.74
CA GLY A 1116 -55.36 -36.23 -23.66
C GLY A 1116 -54.14 -37.16 -23.59
N LEU A 1117 -54.31 -38.45 -23.93
CA LEU A 1117 -53.23 -39.44 -23.94
C LEU A 1117 -52.36 -39.33 -25.21
N ALA A 1118 -52.94 -38.93 -26.35
CA ALA A 1118 -52.17 -38.61 -27.55
C ALA A 1118 -51.28 -37.37 -27.33
N ALA A 1119 -51.77 -36.37 -26.60
CA ALA A 1119 -50.97 -35.20 -26.22
C ALA A 1119 -49.85 -35.54 -25.21
N SER A 1120 -50.05 -36.51 -24.31
CA SER A 1120 -48.99 -36.92 -23.37
C SER A 1120 -47.91 -37.78 -24.03
N SER A 1121 -48.27 -38.68 -24.95
CA SER A 1121 -47.29 -39.51 -25.67
C SER A 1121 -46.42 -38.68 -26.62
N LEU A 1122 -46.99 -37.69 -27.32
CA LEU A 1122 -46.23 -36.74 -28.14
C LEU A 1122 -45.23 -35.91 -27.30
N ARG A 1123 -45.63 -35.47 -26.10
CA ARG A 1123 -44.74 -34.77 -25.15
C ARG A 1123 -43.58 -35.64 -24.68
N ALA A 1124 -43.87 -36.89 -24.31
CA ALA A 1124 -42.85 -37.85 -23.88
C ALA A 1124 -41.87 -38.20 -25.02
N GLY A 1125 -42.37 -38.39 -26.24
CA GLY A 1125 -41.56 -38.65 -27.43
C GLY A 1125 -40.62 -37.49 -27.77
N ALA A 1126 -41.13 -36.25 -27.79
CA ALA A 1126 -40.32 -35.06 -28.06
C ALA A 1126 -39.22 -34.84 -27.00
N GLU A 1127 -39.53 -35.09 -25.71
CA GLU A 1127 -38.52 -35.00 -24.65
C GLU A 1127 -37.46 -36.09 -24.73
N MET A 1128 -37.86 -37.34 -24.99
CA MET A 1128 -36.91 -38.45 -25.16
C MET A 1128 -36.00 -38.23 -26.37
N GLN A 1129 -36.56 -37.75 -27.48
CA GLN A 1129 -35.78 -37.41 -28.68
C GLN A 1129 -34.81 -36.25 -28.43
N ALA A 1130 -35.22 -35.22 -27.69
CA ALA A 1130 -34.35 -34.11 -27.30
C ALA A 1130 -33.21 -34.58 -26.36
N ARG A 1131 -33.52 -35.39 -25.34
CA ARG A 1131 -32.50 -35.99 -24.46
C ARG A 1131 -31.46 -36.77 -25.27
N THR A 1132 -31.90 -37.69 -26.13
CA THR A 1132 -31.00 -38.54 -26.93
C THR A 1132 -30.13 -37.75 -27.92
N LEU A 1133 -30.68 -36.71 -28.56
CA LEU A 1133 -29.94 -35.95 -29.58
C LEU A 1133 -29.13 -34.76 -29.03
N CYS A 1134 -29.41 -34.29 -27.80
CA CYS A 1134 -28.67 -33.19 -27.16
C CYS A 1134 -27.69 -33.64 -26.06
N ALA A 1135 -27.84 -34.84 -25.48
CA ALA A 1135 -26.89 -35.41 -24.53
C ALA A 1135 -25.82 -36.30 -25.22
N ALA A 1136 -25.24 -35.80 -26.31
CA ALA A 1136 -24.31 -36.54 -27.16
C ALA A 1136 -22.95 -36.79 -26.47
N SER A 1137 -22.76 -37.99 -25.94
CA SER A 1137 -21.56 -38.42 -25.19
C SER A 1137 -21.32 -37.69 -23.86
N ALA A 1138 -20.61 -38.37 -22.94
CA ALA A 1138 -20.05 -37.73 -21.76
C ALA A 1138 -19.00 -36.65 -22.11
N THR A 1139 -18.42 -36.71 -23.31
CA THR A 1139 -17.31 -35.85 -23.75
C THR A 1139 -17.70 -34.60 -24.57
N GLN A 1140 -18.95 -34.47 -25.06
CA GLN A 1140 -19.38 -33.32 -25.86
C GLN A 1140 -20.84 -32.88 -25.60
N ARG A 1141 -21.13 -32.42 -24.38
CA ARG A 1141 -22.43 -31.81 -24.07
C ARG A 1141 -22.65 -30.53 -24.89
N PHE A 1142 -23.86 -30.34 -25.39
CA PHE A 1142 -24.25 -29.09 -26.06
C PHE A 1142 -24.47 -27.95 -25.05
N VAL A 1143 -24.03 -26.75 -25.43
CA VAL A 1143 -24.18 -25.51 -24.66
C VAL A 1143 -25.21 -24.64 -25.34
N LEU A 1144 -26.24 -24.21 -24.60
CA LEU A 1144 -27.28 -23.31 -25.09
C LEU A 1144 -27.17 -21.94 -24.40
N TYR A 1145 -26.80 -20.93 -25.17
CA TYR A 1145 -26.91 -19.53 -24.74
C TYR A 1145 -28.32 -19.02 -24.99
N THR A 1146 -28.89 -18.27 -24.05
CA THR A 1146 -30.22 -17.65 -24.21
C THR A 1146 -30.04 -16.15 -24.39
N GLN A 1147 -30.49 -15.62 -25.53
CA GLN A 1147 -30.31 -14.22 -25.93
C GLN A 1147 -31.65 -13.47 -25.80
N ILE A 1148 -31.64 -12.36 -25.07
CA ILE A 1148 -32.80 -11.48 -24.81
C ILE A 1148 -32.47 -10.02 -25.14
N TYR A 1149 -33.50 -9.22 -25.40
CA TYR A 1149 -33.34 -7.79 -25.75
C TYR A 1149 -33.59 -6.82 -24.59
N GLN A 1150 -34.21 -7.30 -23.50
CA GLN A 1150 -34.52 -6.54 -22.28
C GLN A 1150 -34.68 -7.50 -21.09
N ASP A 1151 -34.22 -7.10 -19.90
CA ASP A 1151 -34.30 -7.93 -18.67
C ASP A 1151 -35.72 -8.07 -18.10
N SER A 1152 -36.68 -7.32 -18.67
CA SER A 1152 -38.12 -7.34 -18.41
C SER A 1152 -38.82 -8.66 -18.79
N GLN A 1153 -38.07 -9.69 -19.23
CA GLN A 1153 -38.59 -11.00 -19.65
C GLN A 1153 -38.36 -12.18 -18.64
N PRO A 1154 -38.42 -12.01 -17.29
CA PRO A 1154 -37.92 -13.03 -16.36
C PRO A 1154 -38.75 -14.34 -16.34
N GLY A 1155 -40.04 -14.29 -16.68
CA GLY A 1155 -40.93 -15.47 -16.64
C GLY A 1155 -40.62 -16.50 -17.72
N GLN A 1156 -40.71 -16.10 -18.99
CA GLN A 1156 -40.45 -16.97 -20.14
C GLN A 1156 -39.01 -17.49 -20.14
N THR A 1157 -38.05 -16.61 -19.82
CA THR A 1157 -36.62 -16.93 -19.74
C THR A 1157 -36.34 -18.06 -18.75
N ARG A 1158 -36.85 -17.99 -17.51
CA ARG A 1158 -36.67 -19.06 -16.51
C ARG A 1158 -37.26 -20.40 -16.99
N ALA A 1159 -38.42 -20.37 -17.65
CA ALA A 1159 -39.05 -21.57 -18.19
C ALA A 1159 -38.23 -22.21 -19.32
N VAL A 1160 -37.63 -21.41 -20.20
CA VAL A 1160 -36.67 -21.87 -21.24
C VAL A 1160 -35.45 -22.52 -20.62
N VAL A 1161 -34.79 -21.86 -19.66
CA VAL A 1161 -33.59 -22.37 -18.98
C VAL A 1161 -33.89 -23.70 -18.26
N ALA A 1162 -35.03 -23.80 -17.58
CA ALA A 1162 -35.46 -25.03 -16.91
C ALA A 1162 -35.72 -26.18 -17.89
N ALA A 1163 -36.43 -25.92 -19.00
CA ALA A 1163 -36.71 -26.93 -20.02
C ALA A 1163 -35.42 -27.41 -20.72
N ALA A 1164 -34.52 -26.50 -21.08
CA ALA A 1164 -33.24 -26.84 -21.71
C ALA A 1164 -32.35 -27.70 -20.79
N ARG A 1165 -32.22 -27.33 -19.50
CA ARG A 1165 -31.48 -28.14 -18.52
C ARG A 1165 -32.11 -29.52 -18.30
N ALA A 1166 -33.44 -29.64 -18.35
CA ALA A 1166 -34.14 -30.93 -18.21
C ALA A 1166 -33.79 -31.95 -19.31
N VAL A 1167 -33.37 -31.50 -20.50
CA VAL A 1167 -32.90 -32.38 -21.60
C VAL A 1167 -31.37 -32.55 -21.66
N GLY A 1168 -30.64 -32.09 -20.64
CA GLY A 1168 -29.20 -32.32 -20.48
C GLY A 1168 -28.29 -31.23 -21.05
N LEU A 1169 -28.84 -30.09 -21.50
CA LEU A 1169 -28.04 -28.96 -22.01
C LEU A 1169 -27.36 -28.19 -20.89
N ILE A 1170 -26.13 -27.74 -21.15
CA ILE A 1170 -25.46 -26.73 -20.32
C ILE A 1170 -26.04 -25.37 -20.71
N VAL A 1171 -26.60 -24.64 -19.75
CA VAL A 1171 -27.16 -23.29 -19.94
C VAL A 1171 -26.42 -22.36 -18.99
N PRO A 1172 -25.33 -21.70 -19.43
CA PRO A 1172 -24.40 -20.99 -18.54
C PRO A 1172 -24.94 -19.63 -18.07
N GLY A 1173 -25.82 -19.01 -18.85
CA GLY A 1173 -26.41 -17.71 -18.53
C GLY A 1173 -27.49 -17.30 -19.52
N VAL A 1174 -27.98 -16.08 -19.32
CA VAL A 1174 -28.88 -15.36 -20.22
C VAL A 1174 -28.21 -14.02 -20.49
N GLU A 1175 -28.13 -13.60 -21.74
CA GLU A 1175 -27.43 -12.39 -22.15
C GLU A 1175 -28.41 -11.35 -22.72
N ASN A 1176 -28.29 -10.11 -22.25
CA ASN A 1176 -28.99 -8.95 -22.79
C ASN A 1176 -28.15 -8.36 -23.93
N VAL A 1177 -28.47 -8.73 -25.17
CA VAL A 1177 -27.67 -8.38 -26.36
C VAL A 1177 -27.60 -6.88 -26.63
N VAL A 1178 -28.59 -6.11 -26.17
CA VAL A 1178 -28.65 -4.66 -26.35
C VAL A 1178 -27.70 -3.97 -25.36
N GLU A 1179 -27.64 -4.44 -24.12
CA GLU A 1179 -26.67 -3.96 -23.14
C GLU A 1179 -25.25 -4.43 -23.46
N SER A 1180 -25.05 -5.69 -23.85
CA SER A 1180 -23.76 -6.22 -24.33
C SER A 1180 -23.19 -5.39 -25.48
N ALA A 1181 -23.97 -5.10 -26.51
CA ALA A 1181 -23.55 -4.28 -27.64
C ALA A 1181 -23.20 -2.85 -27.20
N LYS A 1182 -24.04 -2.22 -26.36
CA LYS A 1182 -23.81 -0.88 -25.80
C LYS A 1182 -22.52 -0.80 -24.97
N LEU A 1183 -22.21 -1.82 -24.18
CA LEU A 1183 -20.97 -1.92 -23.39
C LEU A 1183 -19.72 -2.14 -24.25
N GLN A 1184 -19.87 -2.74 -25.43
CA GLN A 1184 -18.79 -2.98 -26.39
C GLN A 1184 -18.61 -1.80 -27.38
N GLY A 1185 -19.60 -0.91 -27.48
CA GLY A 1185 -19.61 0.21 -28.43
C GLY A 1185 -20.12 -0.18 -29.83
N GLU A 1186 -20.84 -1.30 -29.94
CA GLU A 1186 -21.37 -1.83 -31.19
C GLU A 1186 -22.87 -1.53 -31.39
N SER A 1187 -23.33 -1.61 -32.64
CA SER A 1187 -24.75 -1.49 -32.97
C SER A 1187 -25.54 -2.67 -32.41
N ALA A 1188 -26.61 -2.40 -31.67
CA ALA A 1188 -27.48 -3.45 -31.14
C ALA A 1188 -28.04 -4.34 -32.26
N PRO A 1189 -28.05 -5.68 -32.10
CA PRO A 1189 -28.51 -6.60 -33.14
C PRO A 1189 -30.00 -6.44 -33.41
N ALA A 1190 -30.41 -6.70 -34.65
CA ALA A 1190 -31.80 -6.57 -35.08
C ALA A 1190 -32.74 -7.52 -34.30
N ALA A 1191 -33.98 -7.09 -34.09
CA ALA A 1191 -34.97 -7.84 -33.33
C ALA A 1191 -35.54 -9.03 -34.11
N TRP A 1192 -35.47 -10.23 -33.54
CA TRP A 1192 -36.21 -11.40 -34.05
C TRP A 1192 -37.71 -11.27 -33.74
N SER A 1193 -38.55 -11.44 -34.76
CA SER A 1193 -40.02 -11.35 -34.65
C SER A 1193 -40.69 -12.62 -34.11
N ARG A 1194 -39.92 -13.72 -34.00
CA ARG A 1194 -40.31 -15.02 -33.45
C ARG A 1194 -39.08 -15.64 -32.75
N PRO A 1195 -39.24 -16.57 -31.79
CA PRO A 1195 -38.10 -17.27 -31.22
C PRO A 1195 -37.27 -17.96 -32.30
N ALA A 1196 -35.94 -17.84 -32.24
CA ALA A 1196 -35.01 -18.40 -33.23
C ALA A 1196 -33.86 -19.15 -32.55
N LEU A 1197 -33.68 -20.42 -32.90
CA LEU A 1197 -32.59 -21.28 -32.43
C LEU A 1197 -31.52 -21.39 -33.51
N LEU A 1198 -30.38 -20.74 -33.29
CA LEU A 1198 -29.23 -20.76 -34.17
C LEU A 1198 -28.34 -21.96 -33.86
N TYR A 1199 -27.85 -22.66 -34.90
CA TYR A 1199 -27.08 -23.90 -34.77
C TYR A 1199 -25.91 -23.99 -35.76
N ARG A 1200 -24.86 -24.71 -35.39
CA ARG A 1200 -23.79 -25.18 -36.29
C ARG A 1200 -24.12 -26.59 -36.81
N PRO A 1201 -23.58 -27.06 -37.95
CA PRO A 1201 -23.95 -28.35 -38.55
C PRO A 1201 -23.93 -29.55 -37.59
N ALA A 1202 -22.94 -29.64 -36.69
CA ALA A 1202 -22.86 -30.68 -35.67
C ALA A 1202 -24.04 -30.67 -34.66
N GLY A 1203 -24.61 -29.49 -34.40
CA GLY A 1203 -25.77 -29.30 -33.51
C GLY A 1203 -27.13 -29.37 -34.21
N GLU A 1204 -27.20 -29.63 -35.52
CA GLU A 1204 -28.46 -29.62 -36.26
C GLU A 1204 -29.48 -30.63 -35.73
N ALA A 1205 -29.04 -31.83 -35.38
CA ALA A 1205 -29.92 -32.87 -34.83
C ALA A 1205 -30.55 -32.46 -33.49
N CYS A 1206 -29.74 -31.89 -32.57
CA CYS A 1206 -30.22 -31.35 -31.31
C CYS A 1206 -31.16 -30.14 -31.53
N ALA A 1207 -30.79 -29.21 -32.41
CA ALA A 1207 -31.61 -28.03 -32.70
C ALA A 1207 -32.98 -28.39 -33.29
N ARG A 1208 -33.03 -29.37 -34.21
CA ARG A 1208 -34.30 -29.90 -34.75
C ARG A 1208 -35.13 -30.63 -33.68
N ALA A 1209 -34.52 -31.31 -32.72
CA ALA A 1209 -35.23 -31.93 -31.59
C ALA A 1209 -35.80 -30.87 -30.62
N LEU A 1210 -35.01 -29.84 -30.29
CA LEU A 1210 -35.44 -28.72 -29.45
C LEU A 1210 -36.61 -27.93 -30.07
N LYS A 1211 -36.66 -27.83 -31.40
CA LYS A 1211 -37.81 -27.26 -32.14
C LYS A 1211 -39.13 -27.93 -31.80
N SER A 1212 -39.12 -29.25 -31.65
CA SER A 1212 -40.31 -30.04 -31.29
C SER A 1212 -40.56 -30.04 -29.78
N TYR A 1213 -39.50 -30.00 -28.97
CA TYR A 1213 -39.60 -30.08 -27.50
C TYR A 1213 -40.04 -28.77 -26.84
N LEU A 1214 -39.34 -27.66 -27.08
CA LEU A 1214 -39.54 -26.40 -26.34
C LEU A 1214 -40.98 -25.84 -26.41
N PRO A 1215 -41.69 -25.87 -27.55
CA PRO A 1215 -43.10 -25.42 -27.62
C PRO A 1215 -44.07 -26.25 -26.78
N THR A 1216 -43.69 -27.47 -26.35
CA THR A 1216 -44.52 -28.31 -25.49
C THR A 1216 -44.34 -28.04 -23.99
N ARG A 1217 -43.26 -27.33 -23.63
CA ARG A 1217 -42.90 -27.01 -22.24
C ARG A 1217 -42.99 -25.52 -21.89
N VAL A 1218 -42.88 -24.63 -22.89
CA VAL A 1218 -42.83 -23.17 -22.66
C VAL A 1218 -43.83 -22.43 -23.56
N GLN A 1219 -44.73 -21.67 -22.93
CA GLN A 1219 -45.67 -20.79 -23.63
C GLN A 1219 -44.92 -19.63 -24.31
N GLY A 1220 -45.36 -19.20 -25.49
CA GLY A 1220 -44.66 -18.21 -26.32
C GLY A 1220 -43.56 -18.79 -27.22
N MET A 1221 -43.22 -20.07 -27.11
CA MET A 1221 -42.27 -20.75 -28.01
C MET A 1221 -42.91 -21.33 -29.29
N GLN A 1222 -44.21 -21.10 -29.52
CA GLN A 1222 -44.88 -21.56 -30.73
C GLN A 1222 -44.35 -20.83 -31.97
N GLY A 1223 -44.03 -21.58 -33.02
CA GLY A 1223 -43.40 -21.03 -34.23
C GLY A 1223 -41.88 -20.83 -34.14
N LEU A 1224 -41.22 -21.39 -33.11
CA LEU A 1224 -39.75 -21.45 -32.98
C LEU A 1224 -39.08 -21.83 -34.32
N GLN A 1225 -38.22 -20.95 -34.82
CA GLN A 1225 -37.42 -21.16 -36.02
C GLN A 1225 -36.08 -21.83 -35.66
N VAL A 1226 -35.47 -22.51 -36.64
CA VAL A 1226 -34.17 -23.19 -36.50
C VAL A 1226 -33.32 -22.78 -37.70
N VAL A 1227 -32.25 -22.05 -37.46
CA VAL A 1227 -31.51 -21.27 -38.48
C VAL A 1227 -30.01 -21.61 -38.42
N PRO A 1228 -29.33 -21.90 -39.54
CA PRO A 1228 -27.89 -22.13 -39.52
C PRO A 1228 -27.16 -20.83 -39.10
N MET A 1229 -26.25 -20.95 -38.13
CA MET A 1229 -25.48 -19.83 -37.59
C MET A 1229 -24.51 -19.27 -38.65
N PRO A 1230 -24.43 -17.93 -38.84
CA PRO A 1230 -23.49 -17.31 -39.77
C PRO A 1230 -22.04 -17.70 -39.52
N ALA A 1231 -21.30 -18.03 -40.58
CA ALA A 1231 -19.90 -18.47 -40.51
C ALA A 1231 -18.92 -17.37 -40.02
N SER A 1232 -19.36 -16.11 -39.98
CA SER A 1232 -18.62 -14.98 -39.38
C SER A 1232 -18.55 -15.04 -37.86
N LEU A 1233 -19.47 -15.76 -37.19
CA LEU A 1233 -19.41 -16.02 -35.77
C LEU A 1233 -18.48 -17.23 -35.53
N GLY A 1234 -17.34 -17.00 -34.88
CA GLY A 1234 -16.42 -18.08 -34.46
C GLY A 1234 -16.98 -18.93 -33.31
N GLY A 1235 -16.41 -20.12 -33.09
CA GLY A 1235 -16.73 -20.95 -31.92
C GLY A 1235 -16.86 -22.46 -32.20
N PRO A 1236 -16.81 -23.30 -31.14
CA PRO A 1236 -16.88 -24.76 -31.25
C PRO A 1236 -18.26 -25.27 -31.70
N GLY A 1237 -18.27 -26.48 -32.28
CA GLY A 1237 -19.45 -27.08 -32.93
C GLY A 1237 -20.63 -27.45 -32.02
N ASN A 1238 -20.43 -27.47 -30.71
CA ASN A 1238 -21.43 -27.83 -29.69
C ASN A 1238 -22.21 -26.64 -29.12
N ILE A 1239 -22.08 -25.45 -29.71
CA ILE A 1239 -22.83 -24.25 -29.31
C ILE A 1239 -24.16 -24.14 -30.07
N LEU A 1240 -25.20 -23.78 -29.32
CA LEU A 1240 -26.51 -23.35 -29.78
C LEU A 1240 -26.85 -21.99 -29.15
N GLU A 1241 -27.57 -21.15 -29.87
CA GLU A 1241 -28.07 -19.86 -29.37
C GLU A 1241 -29.59 -19.78 -29.55
N LEU A 1242 -30.34 -19.56 -28.47
CA LEU A 1242 -31.76 -19.31 -28.53
C LEU A 1242 -32.06 -17.83 -28.30
N TRP A 1243 -32.43 -17.14 -29.38
CA TRP A 1243 -32.89 -15.77 -29.39
C TRP A 1243 -34.39 -15.72 -29.10
N LEU A 1244 -34.78 -15.06 -28.01
CA LEU A 1244 -36.19 -14.79 -27.68
C LEU A 1244 -36.65 -13.49 -28.33
N PRO A 1245 -37.92 -13.39 -28.78
CA PRO A 1245 -38.41 -12.19 -29.46
C PRO A 1245 -38.41 -10.98 -28.53
N ALA A 1246 -38.19 -9.79 -29.10
CA ALA A 1246 -38.28 -8.54 -28.36
C ALA A 1246 -39.72 -8.29 -27.84
N PRO A 1247 -39.90 -7.64 -26.67
CA PRO A 1247 -41.23 -7.45 -26.10
C PRO A 1247 -42.05 -6.41 -26.91
N PRO A 1248 -43.39 -6.53 -26.96
CA PRO A 1248 -44.23 -5.60 -27.72
C PRO A 1248 -44.00 -4.14 -27.29
N GLY A 1249 -43.63 -3.29 -28.24
CA GLY A 1249 -43.31 -1.87 -28.01
C GLY A 1249 -41.83 -1.52 -27.95
N SER A 1250 -40.89 -2.48 -28.09
CA SER A 1250 -39.47 -2.17 -28.22
C SER A 1250 -39.17 -1.39 -29.52
N THR A 1251 -38.41 -0.30 -29.44
CA THR A 1251 -38.02 0.56 -30.57
C THR A 1251 -36.88 -0.01 -31.45
N LEU A 1252 -36.61 -1.31 -31.36
CA LEU A 1252 -35.55 -2.00 -32.10
C LEU A 1252 -35.98 -2.25 -33.56
N ALA A 1253 -35.03 -2.11 -34.49
CA ALA A 1253 -35.26 -2.46 -35.89
C ALA A 1253 -35.48 -3.98 -36.03
N MET A 1254 -36.62 -4.37 -36.60
CA MET A 1254 -36.96 -5.78 -36.86
C MET A 1254 -36.06 -6.34 -37.97
N GLY A 1255 -35.50 -7.52 -37.74
CA GLY A 1255 -34.63 -8.19 -38.72
C GLY A 1255 -35.39 -8.62 -39.98
N PRO A 1256 -34.75 -8.62 -41.17
CA PRO A 1256 -35.37 -9.10 -42.40
C PRO A 1256 -35.56 -10.61 -42.33
N GLY A 1257 -36.82 -11.05 -42.15
CA GLY A 1257 -37.17 -12.47 -42.11
C GLY A 1257 -36.85 -13.19 -43.43
N ARG A 1258 -36.08 -14.27 -43.34
CA ARG A 1258 -35.82 -15.26 -44.39
C ARG A 1258 -35.86 -16.67 -43.78
#